data_AF-A0ABC9CIC2-F1
#
_entry.id   AF-A0ABC9CIC2-F1
#
_cell.length_a   1.000
_cell.length_b   1.000
_cell.length_c   1.000
_cell.angle_alpha   90.00
_cell.angle_beta   90.00
_cell.angle_gamma   90.00
#
_symmetry.space_group_name_H-M   'P 1'
#
loop_
_entity.id
_entity.type
_entity.pdbx_description
1 polymer ?
#
loop_
_entity_poly.entity_id
_entity_poly.type
_entity_poly.pdbx_seq_one_letter_code
_entity_poly.pdbx_strand_id
1 'polypeptide(L)'
;MGRSSRACSVLGSALLLLLLSLGSAAAQKGSTWKTLSGKAPAIIAKGGFSGLFPDSSDSAYMFVASVSSPDTALWCDVRLTKDGAGICLPSISMDNCTTIADVFPQGKKTYNVNGVSTTGWFSVDYKSTDLQKVFLKQPVLSRTPAYDGTLPLVPVEVVLGQYKAPSVWLNVQQDGFYNQFNLSMRSYIASTSKKFIIDYISSPEVKFLTSISARVAKNTKLVFRFLDESSIEPSTNQTYGSMLKNLTFVKTFASGILVPKSYVWPVSSDNYLLPYTSVVDDAHKAGLEIYASDFANDFTISYNYSYDPLAEYLSFVDNGAFSVDGVLTDFPITPSEAIGCFSNLNNSKIDHAKPLVISHNGASGDYPDCTDQAYEKAVTDGADVIDCPVQVTKDGVPICMSSIDLMDVTNVATSQFASQATTISDLKAGAGVFSFNLTWDDITKNLKPMISNPMSTYRLLRNPRNKNAGSFMRLSDFLAFAKGKDLSGVMISVEHAAFMAEKLGFGVVDAVIKALDDSGYSKQTAQKVMIQSTNSSVLVKFKQETKYNLVYMIEEDVRDAAPSSLADIKKFADAVSVTTTSVLPTSHHYLINQTSNLVQSLKSAGLPVYVYVLMNEFVSQPNDFFADATSQINTYVQLAKVDGVITDFPGTAHRYKLSTCVGKNSPDFMQPVQPGGLLSTIAPAAQPPVAAPMPLLTESDVAEPPLPPVSNTTTASSPSHAALRMKFDVSTLIILLVLCASLLI
;
A
#
# COMPACT_ATOMS: atom_id res chain seq x y z
N MET A 1 -10.81 -1.06 -76.15
CA MET A 1 -10.10 -2.02 -77.03
C MET A 1 -8.60 -1.75 -76.96
N GLY A 2 -7.79 -2.79 -76.87
CA GLY A 2 -6.36 -2.77 -77.23
C GLY A 2 -5.35 -2.48 -76.12
N ARG A 3 -4.73 -3.55 -75.61
CA ARG A 3 -3.57 -3.57 -74.67
C ARG A 3 -2.28 -3.06 -75.33
N SER A 4 -1.36 -2.55 -74.51
CA SER A 4 0.06 -2.36 -74.87
C SER A 4 1.01 -2.80 -73.74
N SER A 5 2.03 -3.56 -74.19
CA SER A 5 3.43 -3.58 -73.75
C SER A 5 3.86 -4.18 -72.39
N ARG A 6 4.69 -5.23 -72.50
CA ARG A 6 5.83 -5.50 -71.60
C ARG A 6 7.04 -5.88 -72.47
N ALA A 7 8.14 -5.16 -72.28
CA ALA A 7 9.46 -5.45 -72.85
C ALA A 7 10.47 -5.73 -71.72
N CYS A 8 11.36 -6.67 -72.00
CA CYS A 8 12.45 -7.17 -71.18
C CYS A 8 13.51 -6.12 -70.83
N SER A 9 14.13 -6.25 -69.65
CA SER A 9 15.58 -6.52 -69.56
C SER A 9 15.92 -7.15 -68.21
N VAL A 10 16.68 -8.25 -68.26
CA VAL A 10 17.25 -9.01 -67.15
C VAL A 10 18.73 -8.69 -67.17
N LEU A 11 19.26 -8.05 -66.12
CA LEU A 11 20.66 -8.02 -65.66
C LEU A 11 20.86 -6.80 -64.73
N GLY A 12 20.69 -7.01 -63.42
CA GLY A 12 20.96 -5.95 -62.43
C GLY A 12 20.28 -6.16 -61.09
N SER A 13 20.53 -7.27 -60.39
CA SER A 13 20.08 -7.47 -58.98
C SER A 13 20.88 -8.53 -58.21
N ALA A 14 22.20 -8.63 -58.45
CA ALA A 14 23.07 -9.58 -57.72
C ALA A 14 24.26 -8.91 -57.00
N LEU A 15 24.33 -7.58 -56.98
CA LEU A 15 25.46 -6.82 -56.37
C LEU A 15 25.01 -5.77 -55.34
N LEU A 16 23.84 -5.92 -54.74
CA LEU A 16 23.34 -5.06 -53.65
C LEU A 16 23.00 -5.82 -52.36
N LEU A 17 23.41 -7.09 -52.25
CA LEU A 17 23.11 -7.98 -51.12
C LEU A 17 24.37 -8.47 -50.36
N LEU A 18 25.52 -7.85 -50.58
CA LEU A 18 26.81 -8.27 -50.01
C LEU A 18 27.63 -7.14 -49.35
N LEU A 19 27.00 -6.03 -48.97
CA LEU A 19 27.64 -4.90 -48.27
C LEU A 19 26.92 -4.45 -46.99
N LEU A 20 26.30 -5.37 -46.24
CA LEU A 20 25.79 -5.09 -44.88
C LEU A 20 26.24 -6.12 -43.82
N SER A 21 27.21 -6.97 -44.14
CA SER A 21 27.76 -7.96 -43.21
C SER A 21 29.15 -7.57 -42.71
N LEU A 22 29.27 -6.43 -42.00
CA LEU A 22 30.45 -6.09 -41.20
C LEU A 22 30.05 -5.11 -40.10
N GLY A 23 30.10 -5.55 -38.84
CA GLY A 23 30.33 -4.68 -37.70
C GLY A 23 29.12 -4.00 -37.08
N SER A 24 28.28 -4.77 -36.40
CA SER A 24 27.78 -4.34 -35.09
C SER A 24 27.75 -5.56 -34.19
N ALA A 25 28.93 -5.96 -33.72
CA ALA A 25 29.02 -6.45 -32.35
C ALA A 25 28.61 -5.26 -31.47
N ALA A 26 27.31 -5.01 -31.39
CA ALA A 26 26.76 -4.27 -30.27
C ALA A 26 27.29 -5.03 -29.06
N ALA A 27 28.13 -4.37 -28.26
CA ALA A 27 28.48 -4.87 -26.95
C ALA A 27 27.18 -5.40 -26.34
N GLN A 28 27.11 -6.70 -26.05
CA GLN A 28 26.07 -7.24 -25.18
C GLN A 28 26.14 -6.38 -23.93
N LYS A 29 25.25 -5.38 -23.81
CA LYS A 29 24.93 -4.82 -22.51
C LYS A 29 24.52 -6.06 -21.72
N GLY A 30 25.35 -6.45 -20.76
CA GLY A 30 25.04 -7.55 -19.85
C GLY A 30 23.62 -7.33 -19.34
N SER A 31 22.87 -8.43 -19.17
CA SER A 31 21.52 -8.33 -18.64
C SER A 31 21.53 -7.48 -17.36
N THR A 32 20.57 -6.55 -17.25
CA THR A 32 20.34 -5.77 -16.03
C THR A 32 19.81 -6.65 -14.90
N TRP A 33 19.15 -7.76 -15.23
CA TRP A 33 18.50 -8.63 -14.27
C TRP A 33 19.40 -9.77 -13.86
N LYS A 34 19.55 -9.96 -12.54
CA LYS A 34 20.29 -11.07 -11.94
C LYS A 34 19.49 -12.38 -11.87
N THR A 35 18.52 -12.55 -12.77
CA THR A 35 17.75 -13.79 -12.93
C THR A 35 18.63 -14.85 -13.62
N LEU A 36 18.26 -16.13 -13.52
CA LEU A 36 19.02 -17.20 -14.17
C LEU A 36 19.11 -17.00 -15.69
N SER A 37 18.03 -16.49 -16.29
CA SER A 37 17.95 -16.26 -17.73
C SER A 37 18.48 -14.89 -18.18
N GLY A 38 18.73 -13.98 -17.24
CA GLY A 38 18.97 -12.57 -17.54
C GLY A 38 17.76 -11.85 -18.14
N LYS A 39 16.54 -12.37 -18.00
CA LYS A 39 15.31 -11.68 -18.40
C LYS A 39 14.66 -10.99 -17.19
N ALA A 40 13.72 -10.09 -17.46
CA ALA A 40 12.87 -9.54 -16.41
C ALA A 40 12.15 -10.68 -15.65
N PRO A 41 11.98 -10.56 -14.33
CA PRO A 41 11.25 -11.56 -13.55
C PRO A 41 9.82 -11.74 -14.05
N ALA A 42 9.32 -12.97 -14.02
CA ALA A 42 7.96 -13.28 -14.40
C ALA A 42 6.96 -12.82 -13.32
N ILE A 43 5.79 -12.37 -13.77
CA ILE A 43 4.66 -12.05 -12.89
C ILE A 43 3.65 -13.17 -13.04
N ILE A 44 3.28 -13.80 -11.93
CA ILE A 44 2.31 -14.89 -11.90
C ILE A 44 1.11 -14.46 -11.04
N ALA A 45 -0.05 -14.32 -11.68
CA ALA A 45 -1.30 -13.90 -11.06
C ALA A 45 -2.03 -15.12 -10.45
N LYS A 46 -1.94 -15.26 -9.12
CA LYS A 46 -2.47 -16.39 -8.34
C LYS A 46 -4.00 -16.40 -8.38
N GLY A 47 -4.58 -17.29 -9.19
CA GLY A 47 -6.03 -17.33 -9.40
C GLY A 47 -6.56 -16.09 -10.12
N GLY A 48 -5.72 -15.41 -10.92
CA GLY A 48 -6.02 -14.09 -11.50
C GLY A 48 -5.74 -12.97 -10.51
N PHE A 49 -6.57 -11.92 -10.51
CA PHE A 49 -6.53 -10.83 -9.52
C PHE A 49 -7.33 -11.21 -8.26
N SER A 50 -6.86 -12.23 -7.54
CA SER A 50 -7.54 -12.78 -6.34
C SER A 50 -7.49 -11.86 -5.12
N GLY A 51 -6.64 -10.82 -5.16
CA GLY A 51 -6.61 -9.72 -4.20
C GLY A 51 -7.89 -8.88 -4.15
N LEU A 52 -8.69 -8.93 -5.22
CA LEU A 52 -9.92 -8.16 -5.37
C LEU A 52 -11.16 -9.04 -5.54
N PHE A 53 -11.07 -10.03 -6.43
CA PHE A 53 -12.17 -10.95 -6.73
C PHE A 53 -11.98 -12.29 -6.02
N PRO A 54 -13.04 -13.09 -5.83
CA PRO A 54 -12.92 -14.50 -5.47
C PRO A 54 -11.90 -15.20 -6.40
N ASP A 55 -10.95 -15.90 -5.79
CA ASP A 55 -9.87 -16.60 -6.48
C ASP A 55 -10.40 -17.51 -7.60
N SER A 56 -9.73 -17.47 -8.75
CA SER A 56 -10.03 -18.31 -9.91
C SER A 56 -11.41 -18.04 -10.52
N SER A 57 -12.01 -16.88 -10.25
CA SER A 57 -13.23 -16.43 -10.93
C SER A 57 -12.92 -15.87 -12.33
N ASP A 58 -13.95 -15.83 -13.18
CA ASP A 58 -13.85 -15.23 -14.51
C ASP A 58 -13.41 -13.76 -14.44
N SER A 59 -13.99 -12.99 -13.52
CA SER A 59 -13.61 -11.60 -13.25
C SER A 59 -12.15 -11.48 -12.81
N ALA A 60 -11.67 -12.37 -11.93
CA ALA A 60 -10.27 -12.37 -11.49
C ALA A 60 -9.31 -12.55 -12.67
N TYR A 61 -9.55 -13.52 -13.56
CA TYR A 61 -8.68 -13.78 -14.72
C TYR A 61 -8.77 -12.68 -15.77
N MET A 62 -9.97 -12.21 -16.10
CA MET A 62 -10.18 -11.17 -17.10
C MET A 62 -9.57 -9.82 -16.67
N PHE A 63 -9.64 -9.50 -15.37
CA PHE A 63 -9.13 -8.23 -14.87
C PHE A 63 -7.62 -8.10 -14.99
N VAL A 64 -6.85 -9.21 -14.91
CA VAL A 64 -5.38 -9.19 -15.09
C VAL A 64 -4.97 -8.50 -16.39
N ALA A 65 -5.67 -8.76 -17.50
CA ALA A 65 -5.35 -8.16 -18.80
C ALA A 65 -5.55 -6.63 -18.84
N SER A 66 -6.30 -6.06 -17.89
CA SER A 66 -6.59 -4.62 -17.84
C SER A 66 -5.68 -3.81 -16.92
N VAL A 67 -5.02 -4.46 -15.96
CA VAL A 67 -4.27 -3.77 -14.88
C VAL A 67 -2.88 -4.35 -14.62
N SER A 68 -2.42 -5.31 -15.42
CA SER A 68 -1.12 -5.97 -15.24
C SER A 68 -0.28 -5.89 -16.51
N SER A 69 1.00 -6.26 -16.39
CA SER A 69 1.90 -6.42 -17.53
C SER A 69 1.30 -7.41 -18.55
N PRO A 70 1.43 -7.16 -19.86
CA PRO A 70 0.91 -8.06 -20.90
C PRO A 70 1.57 -9.45 -20.90
N ASP A 71 2.72 -9.60 -20.24
CA ASP A 71 3.45 -10.86 -20.10
C ASP A 71 3.07 -11.66 -18.83
N THR A 72 2.02 -11.23 -18.10
CA THR A 72 1.58 -11.87 -16.85
C THR A 72 1.02 -13.27 -17.09
N ALA A 73 1.54 -14.26 -16.35
CA ALA A 73 1.05 -15.63 -16.38
C ALA A 73 -0.18 -15.80 -15.49
N LEU A 74 -1.15 -16.63 -15.92
CA LEU A 74 -2.31 -16.99 -15.11
C LEU A 74 -2.07 -18.30 -14.36
N TRP A 75 -2.30 -18.29 -13.05
CA TRP A 75 -2.17 -19.47 -12.19
C TRP A 75 -3.52 -20.12 -11.90
N CYS A 76 -3.58 -21.44 -11.98
CA CYS A 76 -4.74 -22.24 -11.60
C CYS A 76 -4.34 -23.41 -10.70
N ASP A 77 -4.93 -23.48 -9.50
CA ASP A 77 -4.88 -24.65 -8.65
C ASP A 77 -5.86 -25.72 -9.15
N VAL A 78 -5.34 -26.77 -9.77
CA VAL A 78 -6.16 -27.78 -10.46
C VAL A 78 -6.80 -28.73 -9.47
N ARG A 79 -8.13 -28.89 -9.56
CA ARG A 79 -8.91 -29.90 -8.85
C ARG A 79 -9.71 -30.74 -9.84
N LEU A 80 -9.89 -32.03 -9.57
CA LEU A 80 -10.76 -32.90 -10.38
C LEU A 80 -12.13 -33.10 -9.73
N THR A 81 -13.16 -33.05 -10.56
CA THR A 81 -14.53 -33.44 -10.20
C THR A 81 -14.69 -34.96 -10.26
N LYS A 82 -15.83 -35.48 -9.77
CA LYS A 82 -16.17 -36.91 -9.79
C LYS A 82 -16.13 -37.55 -11.17
N ASP A 83 -16.50 -36.80 -12.20
CA ASP A 83 -16.49 -37.18 -13.61
C ASP A 83 -15.15 -36.88 -14.31
N GLY A 84 -14.13 -36.45 -13.57
CA GLY A 84 -12.78 -36.24 -14.06
C GLY A 84 -12.57 -34.93 -14.83
N ALA A 85 -13.47 -33.97 -14.73
CA ALA A 85 -13.28 -32.63 -15.27
C ALA A 85 -12.36 -31.79 -14.36
N GLY A 86 -11.55 -30.92 -14.95
CA GLY A 86 -10.65 -30.03 -14.21
C GLY A 86 -11.30 -28.68 -13.93
N ILE A 87 -11.19 -28.22 -12.68
CA ILE A 87 -11.63 -26.88 -12.24
C ILE A 87 -10.49 -26.18 -11.50
N CYS A 88 -10.48 -24.85 -11.55
CA CYS A 88 -9.53 -24.02 -10.80
C CYS A 88 -10.11 -23.66 -9.44
N LEU A 89 -9.50 -24.15 -8.36
CA LEU A 89 -9.94 -23.91 -6.99
C LEU A 89 -8.77 -23.95 -6.00
N PRO A 90 -8.57 -22.90 -5.18
CA PRO A 90 -7.41 -22.80 -4.30
C PRO A 90 -7.43 -23.83 -3.17
N SER A 91 -8.61 -24.18 -2.66
CA SER A 91 -8.78 -25.10 -1.52
C SER A 91 -9.27 -26.47 -1.96
N ILE A 92 -8.75 -27.53 -1.32
CA ILE A 92 -9.28 -28.89 -1.49
C ILE A 92 -10.67 -29.05 -0.86
N SER A 93 -10.92 -28.31 0.23
CA SER A 93 -12.23 -28.18 0.86
C SER A 93 -12.96 -27.01 0.21
N MET A 94 -13.97 -27.33 -0.59
CA MET A 94 -14.67 -26.36 -1.43
C MET A 94 -15.41 -25.30 -0.61
N ASP A 95 -15.87 -25.63 0.60
CA ASP A 95 -16.60 -24.71 1.50
C ASP A 95 -15.74 -23.56 2.02
N ASN A 96 -14.43 -23.63 1.90
CA ASN A 96 -13.56 -22.50 2.23
C ASN A 96 -13.71 -21.36 1.21
N CYS A 97 -13.89 -21.67 -0.06
CA CYS A 97 -13.85 -20.69 -1.16
C CYS A 97 -15.10 -20.73 -2.06
N THR A 98 -16.15 -21.46 -1.67
CA THR A 98 -17.42 -21.54 -2.42
C THR A 98 -18.65 -21.59 -1.50
N THR A 99 -19.83 -21.47 -2.10
CA THR A 99 -21.15 -21.65 -1.46
C THR A 99 -21.62 -23.11 -1.38
N ILE A 100 -20.74 -24.09 -1.61
CA ILE A 100 -21.10 -25.52 -1.68
C ILE A 100 -21.86 -26.03 -0.44
N ALA A 101 -21.56 -25.49 0.74
CA ALA A 101 -22.21 -25.90 1.99
C ALA A 101 -23.68 -25.48 2.04
N ASP A 102 -24.03 -24.36 1.41
CA ASP A 102 -25.42 -23.89 1.32
C ASP A 102 -26.21 -24.69 0.28
N VAL A 103 -25.55 -25.07 -0.82
CA VAL A 103 -26.15 -25.85 -1.91
C VAL A 103 -26.33 -27.33 -1.51
N PHE A 104 -25.37 -27.90 -0.79
CA PHE A 104 -25.36 -29.30 -0.36
C PHE A 104 -25.09 -29.42 1.16
N PRO A 105 -26.03 -29.02 2.03
CA PRO A 105 -25.78 -28.96 3.49
C PRO A 105 -25.43 -30.31 4.13
N GLN A 106 -25.85 -31.42 3.52
CA GLN A 106 -25.55 -32.79 3.96
C GLN A 106 -24.35 -33.41 3.22
N GLY A 107 -23.61 -32.61 2.45
CA GLY A 107 -22.51 -33.05 1.59
C GLY A 107 -21.15 -33.18 2.28
N LYS A 108 -21.06 -32.80 3.56
CA LYS A 108 -19.81 -32.83 4.31
C LYS A 108 -19.32 -34.27 4.49
N LYS A 109 -18.06 -34.52 4.14
CA LYS A 109 -17.40 -35.83 4.28
C LYS A 109 -16.05 -35.69 4.95
N THR A 110 -15.49 -36.82 5.34
CA THR A 110 -14.12 -36.90 5.88
C THR A 110 -13.31 -37.84 5.00
N TYR A 111 -12.16 -37.36 4.54
CA TYR A 111 -11.22 -38.14 3.74
C TYR A 111 -9.80 -37.99 4.29
N ASN A 112 -8.95 -38.96 3.94
CA ASN A 112 -7.53 -38.87 4.19
C ASN A 112 -6.86 -38.07 3.04
N VAL A 113 -6.38 -36.87 3.33
CA VAL A 113 -5.67 -36.01 2.39
C VAL A 113 -4.20 -36.00 2.80
N ASN A 114 -3.36 -36.75 2.06
CA ASN A 114 -1.93 -36.88 2.33
C ASN A 114 -1.57 -37.25 3.78
N GLY A 115 -2.33 -38.16 4.39
CA GLY A 115 -2.10 -38.63 5.76
C GLY A 115 -2.86 -37.84 6.83
N VAL A 116 -3.53 -36.75 6.45
CA VAL A 116 -4.33 -35.91 7.35
C VAL A 116 -5.81 -36.20 7.16
N SER A 117 -6.53 -36.48 8.25
CA SER A 117 -7.98 -36.58 8.23
C SER A 117 -8.59 -35.19 8.03
N THR A 118 -9.14 -34.92 6.86
CA THR A 118 -9.73 -33.63 6.48
C THR A 118 -11.24 -33.78 6.31
N THR A 119 -12.00 -32.91 6.96
CA THR A 119 -13.47 -32.90 6.88
C THR A 119 -13.94 -31.65 6.14
N GLY A 120 -14.79 -31.82 5.14
CA GLY A 120 -15.27 -30.73 4.28
C GLY A 120 -16.08 -31.21 3.09
N TRP A 121 -16.22 -30.35 2.08
CA TRP A 121 -16.85 -30.68 0.79
C TRP A 121 -15.77 -30.82 -0.27
N PHE A 122 -15.76 -31.93 -1.01
CA PHE A 122 -14.69 -32.23 -1.95
C PHE A 122 -15.22 -32.33 -3.38
N SER A 123 -14.49 -31.78 -4.35
CA SER A 123 -14.90 -31.78 -5.76
C SER A 123 -15.13 -33.19 -6.32
N VAL A 124 -14.44 -34.19 -5.79
CA VAL A 124 -14.56 -35.61 -6.17
C VAL A 124 -15.91 -36.24 -5.83
N ASP A 125 -16.73 -35.58 -5.01
CA ASP A 125 -18.07 -36.04 -4.66
C ASP A 125 -19.15 -35.64 -5.66
N TYR A 126 -18.85 -34.66 -6.51
CA TYR A 126 -19.80 -33.99 -7.39
C TYR A 126 -19.36 -34.08 -8.85
N LYS A 127 -20.29 -34.30 -9.77
CA LYS A 127 -20.01 -34.14 -11.20
C LYS A 127 -19.89 -32.65 -11.52
N SER A 128 -19.18 -32.33 -12.59
CA SER A 128 -19.10 -30.96 -13.12
C SER A 128 -20.48 -30.30 -13.32
N THR A 129 -21.48 -31.08 -13.76
CA THR A 129 -22.88 -30.64 -13.92
C THR A 129 -23.58 -30.30 -12.60
N ASP A 130 -23.21 -30.97 -11.51
CA ASP A 130 -23.83 -30.75 -10.20
C ASP A 130 -23.38 -29.40 -9.60
N LEU A 131 -22.19 -28.94 -10.00
CA LEU A 131 -21.55 -27.73 -9.47
C LEU A 131 -22.00 -26.43 -10.15
N GLN A 132 -22.91 -26.48 -11.12
CA GLN A 132 -23.40 -25.28 -11.83
C GLN A 132 -24.11 -24.26 -10.93
N LYS A 133 -24.57 -24.68 -9.75
CA LYS A 133 -25.23 -23.82 -8.74
C LYS A 133 -24.30 -23.38 -7.61
N VAL A 134 -23.02 -23.74 -7.70
CA VAL A 134 -22.01 -23.45 -6.69
C VAL A 134 -21.21 -22.25 -7.15
N PHE A 135 -21.12 -21.25 -6.30
CA PHE A 135 -20.48 -19.97 -6.61
C PHE A 135 -19.25 -19.78 -5.72
N LEU A 136 -18.28 -19.06 -6.25
CA LEU A 136 -17.07 -18.67 -5.53
C LEU A 136 -17.40 -17.62 -4.46
N LYS A 137 -16.59 -17.59 -3.41
CA LYS A 137 -16.60 -16.55 -2.37
C LYS A 137 -15.17 -16.19 -1.95
N GLN A 138 -15.01 -15.03 -1.34
CA GLN A 138 -13.77 -14.48 -0.85
C GLN A 138 -13.46 -15.01 0.56
N PRO A 139 -12.46 -15.90 0.74
CA PRO A 139 -12.12 -16.44 2.05
C PRO A 139 -11.30 -15.47 2.93
N VAL A 140 -10.72 -14.42 2.34
CA VAL A 140 -9.79 -13.52 3.04
C VAL A 140 -10.55 -12.34 3.63
N LEU A 141 -10.52 -12.20 4.96
CA LEU A 141 -11.32 -11.20 5.70
C LEU A 141 -10.94 -9.74 5.41
N SER A 142 -9.70 -9.47 4.99
CA SER A 142 -9.26 -8.13 4.57
C SER A 142 -9.85 -7.71 3.21
N ARG A 143 -10.38 -8.65 2.44
CA ARG A 143 -10.90 -8.42 1.08
C ARG A 143 -12.41 -8.27 1.10
N THR A 144 -12.93 -7.54 0.12
CA THR A 144 -14.35 -7.27 0.02
C THR A 144 -15.17 -8.54 -0.29
N PRO A 145 -16.30 -8.77 0.41
CA PRO A 145 -17.25 -9.85 0.09
C PRO A 145 -18.24 -9.46 -1.01
N ALA A 146 -18.10 -8.30 -1.66
CA ALA A 146 -19.08 -7.75 -2.61
C ALA A 146 -19.37 -8.63 -3.83
N TYR A 147 -18.51 -9.63 -4.09
CA TYR A 147 -18.64 -10.58 -5.21
C TYR A 147 -19.07 -11.99 -4.77
N ASP A 148 -19.25 -12.21 -3.47
CA ASP A 148 -19.55 -13.53 -2.92
C ASP A 148 -20.88 -14.07 -3.44
N GLY A 149 -20.86 -15.35 -3.85
CA GLY A 149 -22.06 -16.04 -4.28
C GLY A 149 -22.56 -15.65 -5.68
N THR A 150 -21.79 -14.86 -6.44
CA THR A 150 -22.21 -14.37 -7.77
C THR A 150 -21.41 -14.96 -8.93
N LEU A 151 -20.16 -15.38 -8.70
CA LEU A 151 -19.23 -15.82 -9.74
C LEU A 151 -19.13 -17.36 -9.79
N PRO A 152 -19.33 -18.00 -10.95
CA PRO A 152 -19.30 -19.47 -11.06
C PRO A 152 -17.88 -20.03 -11.01
N LEU A 153 -17.77 -21.34 -10.80
CA LEU A 153 -16.50 -22.07 -10.94
C LEU A 153 -15.98 -22.03 -12.38
N VAL A 154 -14.66 -21.85 -12.54
CA VAL A 154 -14.00 -21.79 -13.85
C VAL A 154 -13.33 -23.14 -14.17
N PRO A 155 -13.67 -23.78 -15.31
CA PRO A 155 -12.94 -24.95 -15.81
C PRO A 155 -11.52 -24.61 -16.24
N VAL A 156 -10.60 -25.55 -16.07
CA VAL A 156 -9.18 -25.39 -16.47
C VAL A 156 -9.04 -25.07 -17.97
N GLU A 157 -9.87 -25.69 -18.82
CA GLU A 157 -9.85 -25.48 -20.26
C GLU A 157 -10.23 -24.04 -20.65
N VAL A 158 -11.04 -23.34 -19.84
CA VAL A 158 -11.37 -21.93 -20.04
C VAL A 158 -10.12 -21.08 -19.79
N VAL A 159 -9.37 -21.35 -18.72
CA VAL A 159 -8.11 -20.63 -18.43
C VAL A 159 -7.10 -20.82 -19.56
N LEU A 160 -6.99 -22.05 -20.08
CA LEU A 160 -6.03 -22.40 -21.13
C LEU A 160 -6.39 -21.87 -22.53
N GLY A 161 -7.68 -21.65 -22.81
CA GLY A 161 -8.13 -21.34 -24.17
C GLY A 161 -8.79 -19.97 -24.35
N GLN A 162 -9.53 -19.50 -23.36
CA GLN A 162 -10.45 -18.37 -23.54
C GLN A 162 -9.83 -17.03 -23.16
N TYR A 163 -9.07 -16.96 -22.05
CA TYR A 163 -8.48 -15.70 -21.57
C TYR A 163 -7.26 -15.26 -22.37
N LYS A 164 -6.71 -16.12 -23.24
CA LYS A 164 -5.57 -15.83 -24.13
C LYS A 164 -4.35 -15.25 -23.40
N ALA A 165 -4.09 -15.74 -22.20
CA ALA A 165 -2.90 -15.37 -21.45
C ALA A 165 -1.62 -15.74 -22.22
N PRO A 166 -0.54 -14.93 -22.10
CA PRO A 166 0.74 -15.23 -22.73
C PRO A 166 1.37 -16.53 -22.19
N SER A 167 1.04 -16.88 -20.95
CA SER A 167 1.48 -18.10 -20.30
C SER A 167 0.46 -18.57 -19.27
N VAL A 168 0.33 -19.89 -19.12
CA VAL A 168 -0.52 -20.51 -18.11
C VAL A 168 0.28 -21.42 -17.20
N TRP A 169 0.01 -21.31 -15.90
CA TRP A 169 0.64 -22.05 -14.82
C TRP A 169 -0.38 -22.94 -14.12
N LEU A 170 -0.23 -24.25 -14.25
CA LEU A 170 -1.08 -25.23 -13.56
C LEU A 170 -0.37 -25.75 -12.31
N ASN A 171 -0.97 -25.55 -11.14
CA ASN A 171 -0.46 -26.10 -9.90
C ASN A 171 -1.26 -27.35 -9.50
N VAL A 172 -0.55 -28.46 -9.31
CA VAL A 172 -1.12 -29.75 -8.91
C VAL A 172 -0.64 -30.10 -7.51
N GLN A 173 -1.60 -30.31 -6.62
CA GLN A 173 -1.34 -30.66 -5.23
C GLN A 173 -2.21 -31.83 -4.82
N GLN A 174 -1.69 -32.64 -3.88
CA GLN A 174 -2.37 -33.80 -3.34
C GLN A 174 -2.76 -34.80 -4.46
N ASP A 175 -1.87 -35.08 -5.42
CA ASP A 175 -2.09 -36.06 -6.50
C ASP A 175 -2.57 -37.42 -5.94
N GLY A 176 -1.98 -37.85 -4.81
CA GLY A 176 -2.33 -39.08 -4.11
C GLY A 176 -3.80 -39.18 -3.71
N PHE A 177 -4.47 -38.06 -3.39
CA PHE A 177 -5.88 -38.02 -2.98
C PHE A 177 -6.82 -38.51 -4.07
N TYR A 178 -6.58 -38.11 -5.33
CA TYR A 178 -7.47 -38.43 -6.45
C TYR A 178 -7.48 -39.93 -6.80
N ASN A 179 -6.41 -40.66 -6.50
CA ASN A 179 -6.33 -42.11 -6.71
C ASN A 179 -7.37 -42.87 -5.87
N GLN A 180 -7.81 -42.33 -4.73
CA GLN A 180 -8.86 -42.93 -3.89
C GLN A 180 -10.22 -43.03 -4.61
N PHE A 181 -10.40 -42.25 -5.69
CA PHE A 181 -11.65 -42.13 -6.45
C PHE A 181 -11.51 -42.64 -7.89
N ASN A 182 -10.46 -43.41 -8.19
CA ASN A 182 -10.10 -43.83 -9.55
C ASN A 182 -9.88 -42.66 -10.53
N LEU A 183 -9.48 -41.49 -10.01
CA LEU A 183 -9.09 -40.32 -10.77
C LEU A 183 -7.56 -40.20 -10.81
N SER A 184 -7.02 -39.54 -11.84
CA SER A 184 -5.58 -39.38 -12.02
C SER A 184 -5.26 -37.99 -12.55
N MET A 185 -4.65 -37.15 -11.71
CA MET A 185 -4.15 -35.83 -12.13
C MET A 185 -3.12 -35.97 -13.25
N ARG A 186 -2.23 -36.96 -13.15
CA ARG A 186 -1.25 -37.25 -14.20
C ARG A 186 -1.91 -37.51 -15.55
N SER A 187 -2.97 -38.32 -15.59
CA SER A 187 -3.70 -38.62 -16.83
C SER A 187 -4.45 -37.40 -17.35
N TYR A 188 -5.09 -36.65 -16.46
CA TYR A 188 -5.77 -35.39 -16.80
C TYR A 188 -4.79 -34.41 -17.44
N ILE A 189 -3.72 -34.04 -16.74
CA ILE A 189 -2.71 -33.09 -17.22
C ILE A 189 -2.09 -33.55 -18.54
N ALA A 190 -1.72 -34.83 -18.67
CA ALA A 190 -1.17 -35.35 -19.93
C ALA A 190 -2.20 -35.27 -21.09
N SER A 191 -3.49 -35.44 -20.81
CA SER A 191 -4.54 -35.30 -21.82
C SER A 191 -4.78 -33.83 -22.21
N THR A 192 -4.76 -32.93 -21.23
CA THR A 192 -4.95 -31.49 -21.43
C THR A 192 -3.78 -30.89 -22.19
N SER A 193 -2.55 -31.32 -21.89
CA SER A 193 -1.31 -30.92 -22.57
C SER A 193 -1.24 -31.35 -24.04
N LYS A 194 -2.09 -32.28 -24.49
CA LYS A 194 -2.21 -32.64 -25.92
C LYS A 194 -3.09 -31.66 -26.70
N LYS A 195 -3.94 -30.91 -26.00
CA LYS A 195 -4.94 -30.01 -26.59
C LYS A 195 -4.54 -28.55 -26.43
N PHE A 196 -3.86 -28.22 -25.34
CA PHE A 196 -3.50 -26.87 -24.95
C PHE A 196 -2.00 -26.78 -24.66
N ILE A 197 -1.45 -25.58 -24.87
CA ILE A 197 -0.11 -25.24 -24.42
C ILE A 197 -0.19 -24.96 -22.92
N ILE A 198 0.68 -25.61 -22.15
CA ILE A 198 0.85 -25.37 -20.71
C ILE A 198 2.33 -25.05 -20.50
N ASP A 199 2.60 -23.82 -20.09
CA ASP A 199 3.96 -23.28 -19.95
C ASP A 199 4.61 -23.77 -18.67
N TYR A 200 3.86 -23.81 -17.56
CA TYR A 200 4.34 -24.21 -16.26
C TYR A 200 3.43 -25.23 -15.60
N ILE A 201 4.05 -26.22 -14.98
CA ILE A 201 3.38 -27.20 -14.11
C ILE A 201 4.16 -27.27 -12.80
N SER A 202 3.51 -26.87 -11.71
CA SER A 202 4.11 -27.00 -10.38
C SER A 202 3.44 -28.06 -9.54
N SER A 203 4.22 -28.63 -8.62
CA SER A 203 3.69 -29.49 -7.57
C SER A 203 4.66 -29.55 -6.40
N PRO A 204 4.16 -29.70 -5.16
CA PRO A 204 4.99 -30.00 -4.02
C PRO A 204 5.38 -31.50 -3.95
N GLU A 205 4.90 -32.35 -4.87
CA GLU A 205 5.09 -33.81 -4.81
C GLU A 205 6.10 -34.30 -5.86
N VAL A 206 7.23 -34.84 -5.41
CA VAL A 206 8.32 -35.32 -6.29
C VAL A 206 7.85 -36.43 -7.21
N LYS A 207 7.06 -37.36 -6.68
CA LYS A 207 6.49 -38.47 -7.46
C LYS A 207 5.60 -37.98 -8.59
N PHE A 208 4.84 -36.91 -8.39
CA PHE A 208 4.01 -36.34 -9.45
C PHE A 208 4.88 -35.75 -10.57
N LEU A 209 5.81 -34.85 -10.25
CA LEU A 209 6.68 -34.19 -11.24
C LEU A 209 7.52 -35.19 -12.05
N THR A 210 8.13 -36.17 -11.38
CA THR A 210 8.88 -37.24 -12.05
C THR A 210 7.98 -38.03 -13.02
N SER A 211 6.74 -38.33 -12.62
CA SER A 211 5.81 -39.13 -13.42
C SER A 211 5.26 -38.42 -14.66
N ILE A 212 5.19 -37.09 -14.64
CA ILE A 212 4.59 -36.27 -15.71
C ILE A 212 5.65 -35.77 -16.72
N SER A 213 6.93 -35.70 -16.33
CA SER A 213 8.05 -35.20 -17.15
C SER A 213 8.08 -35.75 -18.59
N ALA A 214 7.87 -37.05 -18.77
CA ALA A 214 7.87 -37.71 -20.08
C ALA A 214 6.55 -37.61 -20.86
N ARG A 215 5.55 -36.90 -20.33
CA ARG A 215 4.17 -36.85 -20.86
C ARG A 215 3.71 -35.44 -21.21
N VAL A 216 4.54 -34.44 -20.99
CA VAL A 216 4.29 -33.04 -21.33
C VAL A 216 5.30 -32.57 -22.38
N ALA A 217 5.07 -31.40 -22.96
CA ALA A 217 5.98 -30.85 -23.96
C ALA A 217 7.35 -30.53 -23.33
N LYS A 218 8.43 -30.65 -24.12
CA LYS A 218 9.80 -30.42 -23.62
C LYS A 218 10.04 -28.99 -23.13
N ASN A 219 9.26 -28.03 -23.62
CA ASN A 219 9.31 -26.63 -23.22
C ASN A 219 8.44 -26.31 -21.99
N THR A 220 7.56 -27.23 -21.56
CA THR A 220 6.82 -27.08 -20.30
C THR A 220 7.80 -27.12 -19.13
N LYS A 221 7.81 -26.07 -18.34
CA LYS A 221 8.64 -25.93 -17.14
C LYS A 221 8.00 -26.71 -15.99
N LEU A 222 8.74 -27.64 -15.42
CA LEU A 222 8.34 -28.36 -14.21
C LEU A 222 8.92 -27.63 -13.00
N VAL A 223 8.06 -27.18 -12.09
CA VAL A 223 8.47 -26.35 -10.94
C VAL A 223 8.17 -27.06 -9.64
N PHE A 224 9.20 -27.35 -8.85
CA PHE A 224 9.03 -27.98 -7.55
C PHE A 224 8.63 -26.92 -6.51
N ARG A 225 7.46 -27.09 -5.90
CA ARG A 225 6.94 -26.15 -4.91
C ARG A 225 7.38 -26.56 -3.50
N PHE A 226 8.13 -25.71 -2.83
CA PHE A 226 8.44 -25.84 -1.42
C PHE A 226 7.25 -25.37 -0.58
N LEU A 227 6.99 -26.09 0.52
CA LEU A 227 6.05 -25.67 1.57
C LEU A 227 6.86 -25.20 2.79
N ASP A 228 6.37 -25.39 4.01
CA ASP A 228 7.17 -25.08 5.22
C ASP A 228 8.39 -25.99 5.35
N GLU A 229 9.50 -25.47 5.88
CA GLU A 229 10.77 -26.20 5.97
C GLU A 229 10.65 -27.52 6.75
N SER A 230 9.78 -27.55 7.76
CA SER A 230 9.52 -28.72 8.61
C SER A 230 8.52 -29.70 8.00
N SER A 231 7.76 -29.28 6.99
CA SER A 231 6.79 -30.15 6.32
C SER A 231 7.49 -31.27 5.56
N ILE A 232 6.88 -32.45 5.55
CA ILE A 232 7.43 -33.65 4.91
C ILE A 232 6.88 -33.77 3.49
N GLU A 233 7.77 -33.94 2.52
CA GLU A 233 7.38 -34.32 1.16
C GLU A 233 7.02 -35.82 1.15
N PRO A 234 5.79 -36.17 0.71
CA PRO A 234 5.24 -37.51 0.94
C PRO A 234 5.92 -38.63 0.14
N SER A 235 6.61 -38.32 -0.96
CA SER A 235 7.21 -39.32 -1.84
C SER A 235 8.61 -39.76 -1.40
N THR A 236 9.35 -38.84 -0.81
CA THR A 236 10.76 -39.00 -0.41
C THR A 236 10.92 -39.15 1.09
N ASN A 237 9.88 -38.82 1.87
CA ASN A 237 9.90 -38.79 3.33
C ASN A 237 11.02 -37.88 3.90
N GLN A 238 11.40 -36.87 3.13
CA GLN A 238 12.33 -35.81 3.53
C GLN A 238 11.56 -34.54 3.82
N THR A 239 12.09 -33.69 4.69
CA THR A 239 11.52 -32.36 4.88
C THR A 239 11.87 -31.45 3.71
N TYR A 240 11.01 -30.46 3.40
CA TYR A 240 11.32 -29.47 2.37
C TYR A 240 12.61 -28.71 2.67
N GLY A 241 12.91 -28.40 3.93
CA GLY A 241 14.19 -27.77 4.33
C GLY A 241 15.42 -28.66 4.08
N SER A 242 15.29 -29.98 4.20
CA SER A 242 16.35 -30.93 3.82
C SER A 242 16.56 -30.95 2.31
N MET A 243 15.47 -30.96 1.55
CA MET A 243 15.51 -30.95 0.09
C MET A 243 16.10 -29.64 -0.47
N LEU A 244 15.85 -28.51 0.19
CA LEU A 244 16.41 -27.20 -0.19
C LEU A 244 17.94 -27.20 -0.15
N LYS A 245 18.55 -27.98 0.74
CA LYS A 245 20.01 -28.15 0.83
C LYS A 245 20.60 -29.05 -0.27
N ASN A 246 19.75 -29.69 -1.07
CA ASN A 246 20.15 -30.59 -2.17
C ASN A 246 19.44 -30.21 -3.48
N LEU A 247 19.66 -29.00 -3.96
CA LEU A 247 19.07 -28.51 -5.22
C LEU A 247 19.54 -29.29 -6.45
N THR A 248 20.69 -29.95 -6.39
CA THR A 248 21.14 -30.88 -7.44
C THR A 248 20.21 -32.07 -7.60
N PHE A 249 19.64 -32.59 -6.50
CA PHE A 249 18.60 -33.62 -6.57
C PHE A 249 17.32 -33.07 -7.18
N VAL A 250 16.88 -31.87 -6.77
CA VAL A 250 15.68 -31.21 -7.33
C VAL A 250 15.81 -31.00 -8.84
N LYS A 251 17.01 -30.62 -9.30
CA LYS A 251 17.32 -30.43 -10.72
C LYS A 251 17.14 -31.69 -11.58
N THR A 252 17.15 -32.88 -10.99
CA THR A 252 16.92 -34.13 -11.73
C THR A 252 15.49 -34.29 -12.27
N PHE A 253 14.53 -33.55 -11.71
CA PHE A 253 13.12 -33.65 -12.09
C PHE A 253 12.40 -32.31 -12.28
N ALA A 254 13.00 -31.19 -11.91
CA ALA A 254 12.44 -29.85 -12.07
C ALA A 254 13.38 -28.91 -12.83
N SER A 255 12.80 -27.95 -13.56
CA SER A 255 13.51 -26.84 -14.20
C SER A 255 13.54 -25.58 -13.33
N GLY A 256 12.69 -25.49 -12.31
CA GLY A 256 12.69 -24.41 -11.34
C GLY A 256 12.09 -24.82 -10.00
N ILE A 257 12.10 -23.88 -9.04
CA ILE A 257 11.54 -24.03 -7.71
C ILE A 257 10.63 -22.85 -7.38
N LEU A 258 9.55 -23.09 -6.65
CA LEU A 258 8.68 -22.06 -6.09
C LEU A 258 8.80 -22.13 -4.57
N VAL A 259 9.25 -21.05 -3.93
CA VAL A 259 9.51 -21.02 -2.49
C VAL A 259 8.69 -19.93 -1.80
N PRO A 260 8.22 -20.13 -0.56
CA PRO A 260 7.69 -19.06 0.26
C PRO A 260 8.71 -17.92 0.39
N LYS A 261 8.25 -16.67 0.36
CA LYS A 261 9.15 -15.50 0.43
C LYS A 261 10.07 -15.49 1.66
N SER A 262 9.66 -16.14 2.75
CA SER A 262 10.46 -16.33 3.97
C SER A 262 11.71 -17.17 3.79
N TYR A 263 11.80 -18.00 2.75
CA TYR A 263 13.02 -18.75 2.42
C TYR A 263 14.12 -17.81 1.89
N VAL A 264 13.73 -16.74 1.20
CA VAL A 264 14.67 -15.75 0.64
C VAL A 264 14.99 -14.71 1.70
N TRP A 265 13.95 -14.11 2.30
CA TRP A 265 14.05 -13.10 3.35
C TRP A 265 13.38 -13.63 4.62
N PRO A 266 14.12 -14.29 5.52
CA PRO A 266 13.55 -14.75 6.78
C PRO A 266 13.10 -13.56 7.63
N VAL A 267 12.06 -13.77 8.44
CA VAL A 267 11.46 -12.73 9.27
C VAL A 267 11.54 -13.16 10.74
N SER A 268 11.95 -12.24 11.62
CA SER A 268 12.00 -12.46 13.06
C SER A 268 10.58 -12.52 13.67
N SER A 269 10.47 -13.05 14.89
CA SER A 269 9.17 -13.16 15.58
C SER A 269 8.50 -11.80 15.86
N ASP A 270 9.26 -10.71 15.86
CA ASP A 270 8.76 -9.33 15.96
C ASP A 270 8.54 -8.66 14.60
N ASN A 271 8.50 -9.43 13.50
CA ASN A 271 8.14 -9.02 12.14
C ASN A 271 9.15 -8.11 11.42
N TYR A 272 10.45 -8.31 11.66
CA TYR A 272 11.53 -7.61 10.94
C TYR A 272 12.35 -8.58 10.10
N LEU A 273 12.86 -8.11 8.97
CA LEU A 273 13.74 -8.91 8.11
C LEU A 273 15.02 -9.30 8.85
N LEU A 274 15.40 -10.55 8.67
CA LEU A 274 16.72 -11.08 8.94
C LEU A 274 17.57 -11.01 7.66
N PRO A 275 18.89 -11.25 7.72
CA PRO A 275 19.71 -11.34 6.51
C PRO A 275 19.14 -12.34 5.51
N TYR A 276 19.11 -11.97 4.22
CA TYR A 276 18.67 -12.88 3.16
C TYR A 276 19.54 -14.13 3.10
N THR A 277 18.97 -15.22 2.62
CA THR A 277 19.66 -16.51 2.46
C THR A 277 20.31 -16.63 1.08
N SER A 278 21.21 -17.60 0.91
CA SER A 278 21.83 -17.89 -0.39
C SER A 278 20.91 -18.63 -1.37
N VAL A 279 19.64 -18.87 -1.04
CA VAL A 279 18.76 -19.78 -1.80
C VAL A 279 18.60 -19.40 -3.27
N VAL A 280 18.60 -18.10 -3.58
CA VAL A 280 18.51 -17.60 -4.97
C VAL A 280 19.77 -17.97 -5.75
N ASP A 281 20.94 -17.63 -5.20
CA ASP A 281 22.24 -17.93 -5.81
C ASP A 281 22.47 -19.44 -5.94
N ASP A 282 22.09 -20.21 -4.92
CA ASP A 282 22.22 -21.67 -4.89
C ASP A 282 21.33 -22.32 -5.96
N ALA A 283 20.09 -21.82 -6.14
CA ALA A 283 19.19 -22.27 -7.20
C ALA A 283 19.76 -21.96 -8.59
N HIS A 284 20.22 -20.72 -8.80
CA HIS A 284 20.83 -20.33 -10.08
C HIS A 284 22.08 -21.14 -10.40
N LYS A 285 22.93 -21.39 -9.39
CA LYS A 285 24.13 -22.24 -9.53
C LYS A 285 23.78 -23.69 -9.87
N ALA A 286 22.66 -24.20 -9.37
CA ALA A 286 22.12 -25.51 -9.76
C ALA A 286 21.40 -25.49 -11.13
N GLY A 287 21.28 -24.32 -11.77
CA GLY A 287 20.57 -24.13 -13.03
C GLY A 287 19.05 -24.23 -12.89
N LEU A 288 18.49 -23.86 -11.74
CA LEU A 288 17.07 -23.80 -11.45
C LEU A 288 16.59 -22.35 -11.45
N GLU A 289 15.49 -22.07 -12.17
CA GLU A 289 14.74 -20.82 -11.99
C GLU A 289 14.13 -20.83 -10.57
N ILE A 290 14.11 -19.70 -9.88
CA ILE A 290 13.51 -19.56 -8.55
C ILE A 290 12.40 -18.52 -8.56
N TYR A 291 11.21 -18.93 -8.13
CA TYR A 291 10.04 -18.08 -7.99
C TYR A 291 9.71 -17.92 -6.52
N ALA A 292 9.29 -16.73 -6.09
CA ALA A 292 8.88 -16.46 -4.72
C ALA A 292 7.34 -16.34 -4.61
N SER A 293 6.74 -16.97 -3.60
CA SER A 293 5.29 -16.93 -3.33
C SER A 293 4.94 -16.09 -2.11
N ASP A 294 3.63 -16.01 -1.83
CA ASP A 294 3.04 -15.37 -0.65
C ASP A 294 3.15 -13.84 -0.66
N PHE A 295 3.06 -13.27 -1.86
CA PHE A 295 2.88 -11.84 -2.07
C PHE A 295 1.40 -11.48 -2.13
N ALA A 296 1.03 -10.47 -1.36
CA ALA A 296 -0.25 -9.78 -1.42
C ALA A 296 -0.10 -8.43 -0.70
N ASN A 297 -1.00 -7.50 -1.01
CA ASN A 297 -0.88 -6.13 -0.52
C ASN A 297 -1.67 -5.89 0.77
N ASP A 298 -2.54 -6.83 1.15
CA ASP A 298 -3.59 -6.67 2.15
C ASP A 298 -3.32 -7.43 3.46
N PHE A 299 -2.05 -7.54 3.85
CA PHE A 299 -1.63 -8.11 5.13
C PHE A 299 -0.44 -7.37 5.73
N THR A 300 -0.12 -7.69 6.99
CA THR A 300 1.05 -7.16 7.68
C THR A 300 2.33 -7.70 7.04
N ILE A 301 2.93 -6.93 6.13
CA ILE A 301 4.30 -7.18 5.65
C ILE A 301 5.33 -6.80 6.72
N SER A 302 6.60 -7.13 6.50
CA SER A 302 7.65 -6.78 7.45
C SER A 302 7.72 -5.27 7.67
N TYR A 303 7.97 -4.85 8.91
CA TYR A 303 8.13 -3.43 9.27
C TYR A 303 9.27 -2.73 8.51
N ASN A 304 10.22 -3.49 7.96
CA ASN A 304 11.28 -2.96 7.09
C ASN A 304 10.77 -2.31 5.80
N TYR A 305 9.54 -2.63 5.38
CA TYR A 305 8.92 -2.07 4.18
C TYR A 305 7.91 -0.96 4.48
N SER A 306 7.67 -0.61 5.74
CA SER A 306 6.76 0.49 6.11
C SER A 306 5.38 0.38 5.43
N TYR A 307 4.84 -0.84 5.36
CA TYR A 307 3.58 -1.19 4.68
C TYR A 307 3.53 -0.90 3.17
N ASP A 308 4.67 -0.67 2.52
CA ASP A 308 4.78 -0.43 1.09
C ASP A 308 4.99 -1.75 0.33
N PRO A 309 3.96 -2.30 -0.37
CA PRO A 309 4.11 -3.57 -1.06
C PRO A 309 5.09 -3.47 -2.24
N LEU A 310 5.14 -2.32 -2.94
CA LEU A 310 6.05 -2.13 -4.07
C LEU A 310 7.52 -2.20 -3.61
N ALA A 311 7.83 -1.62 -2.43
CA ALA A 311 9.14 -1.78 -1.81
C ALA A 311 9.48 -3.24 -1.50
N GLU A 312 8.49 -4.02 -1.03
CA GLU A 312 8.67 -5.46 -0.84
C GLU A 312 9.01 -6.14 -2.15
N TYR A 313 8.25 -5.95 -3.24
CA TYR A 313 8.57 -6.60 -4.52
C TYR A 313 9.98 -6.25 -5.02
N LEU A 314 10.36 -4.97 -4.99
CA LEU A 314 11.70 -4.50 -5.37
C LEU A 314 12.81 -5.22 -4.58
N SER A 315 12.59 -5.55 -3.31
CA SER A 315 13.57 -6.28 -2.50
C SER A 315 13.84 -7.73 -2.98
N PHE A 316 12.97 -8.30 -3.82
CA PHE A 316 13.14 -9.64 -4.40
C PHE A 316 13.62 -9.61 -5.85
N VAL A 317 13.30 -8.55 -6.59
CA VAL A 317 13.57 -8.46 -8.04
C VAL A 317 14.73 -7.53 -8.38
N ASP A 318 15.00 -6.51 -7.57
CA ASP A 318 15.97 -5.46 -7.89
C ASP A 318 16.57 -4.79 -6.64
N ASN A 319 17.20 -5.60 -5.78
CA ASN A 319 17.87 -5.12 -4.57
C ASN A 319 19.39 -4.91 -4.74
N GLY A 320 19.91 -5.08 -5.96
CA GLY A 320 21.34 -5.01 -6.27
C GLY A 320 22.18 -6.21 -5.84
N ALA A 321 21.67 -7.14 -5.04
CA ALA A 321 22.34 -8.38 -4.62
C ALA A 321 21.97 -9.57 -5.53
N PHE A 322 20.68 -9.85 -5.68
CA PHE A 322 20.13 -10.96 -6.47
C PHE A 322 18.81 -10.55 -7.16
N SER A 323 18.26 -11.43 -7.99
CA SER A 323 16.88 -11.31 -8.51
C SER A 323 16.25 -12.69 -8.58
N VAL A 324 15.07 -12.87 -7.99
CA VAL A 324 14.25 -14.05 -8.28
C VAL A 324 13.80 -14.03 -9.75
N ASP A 325 13.56 -15.20 -10.34
CA ASP A 325 13.09 -15.35 -11.73
C ASP A 325 11.60 -15.02 -11.89
N GLY A 326 10.85 -14.89 -10.79
CA GLY A 326 9.50 -14.36 -10.80
C GLY A 326 8.81 -14.38 -9.44
N VAL A 327 7.62 -13.80 -9.38
CA VAL A 327 6.81 -13.69 -8.17
C VAL A 327 5.38 -14.17 -8.41
N LEU A 328 4.86 -14.96 -7.48
CA LEU A 328 3.46 -15.39 -7.43
C LEU A 328 2.71 -14.49 -6.45
N THR A 329 1.72 -13.76 -6.96
CA THR A 329 1.00 -12.74 -6.20
C THR A 329 -0.51 -12.79 -6.41
N ASP A 330 -1.25 -12.36 -5.39
CA ASP A 330 -2.69 -12.10 -5.48
C ASP A 330 -3.00 -10.72 -6.13
N PHE A 331 -2.01 -9.82 -6.22
CA PHE A 331 -2.10 -8.44 -6.72
C PHE A 331 -1.10 -8.19 -7.85
N PRO A 332 -1.38 -8.64 -9.09
CA PRO A 332 -0.41 -8.61 -10.20
C PRO A 332 -0.07 -7.20 -10.71
N ILE A 333 -0.83 -6.16 -10.34
CA ILE A 333 -0.52 -4.76 -10.66
C ILE A 333 0.80 -4.31 -10.02
N THR A 334 1.00 -4.56 -8.72
CA THR A 334 2.17 -4.05 -7.98
C THR A 334 3.52 -4.58 -8.49
N PRO A 335 3.72 -5.88 -8.78
CA PRO A 335 4.96 -6.32 -9.42
C PRO A 335 5.06 -5.84 -10.88
N SER A 336 3.95 -5.56 -11.56
CA SER A 336 3.99 -4.94 -12.90
C SER A 336 4.56 -3.53 -12.83
N GLU A 337 4.10 -2.74 -11.86
CA GLU A 337 4.69 -1.44 -11.54
C GLU A 337 6.17 -1.60 -11.15
N ALA A 338 6.48 -2.45 -10.16
CA ALA A 338 7.84 -2.65 -9.64
C ALA A 338 8.84 -2.97 -10.76
N ILE A 339 8.52 -3.96 -11.61
CA ILE A 339 9.42 -4.43 -12.67
C ILE A 339 9.44 -3.43 -13.84
N GLY A 340 8.28 -2.93 -14.26
CA GLY A 340 8.13 -2.13 -15.47
C GLY A 340 8.53 -0.65 -15.31
N CYS A 341 8.43 -0.11 -14.09
CA CYS A 341 8.48 1.34 -13.87
C CYS A 341 9.40 1.79 -12.73
N PHE A 342 9.70 0.89 -11.79
CA PHE A 342 10.45 1.22 -10.57
C PHE A 342 11.74 0.40 -10.39
N SER A 343 12.12 -0.40 -11.38
CA SER A 343 13.40 -1.08 -11.40
C SER A 343 14.49 -0.20 -11.99
N ASN A 344 15.74 -0.44 -11.58
CA ASN A 344 16.96 0.23 -11.99
C ASN A 344 16.97 1.75 -11.70
N LEU A 345 16.16 2.22 -10.75
CA LEU A 345 16.06 3.65 -10.40
C LEU A 345 17.37 4.24 -9.91
N ASN A 346 18.20 3.45 -9.22
CA ASN A 346 19.52 3.92 -8.74
C ASN A 346 20.47 4.35 -9.88
N ASN A 347 20.21 3.93 -11.12
CA ASN A 347 20.96 4.34 -12.30
C ASN A 347 20.30 5.51 -13.06
N SER A 348 19.13 5.95 -12.62
CA SER A 348 18.31 6.99 -13.23
C SER A 348 18.59 8.36 -12.59
N LYS A 349 18.71 9.40 -13.41
CA LYS A 349 18.70 10.82 -12.97
C LYS A 349 17.32 11.46 -13.12
N ILE A 350 16.27 10.65 -13.26
CA ILE A 350 14.92 11.14 -13.51
C ILE A 350 14.29 11.51 -12.17
N ASP A 351 14.11 12.81 -11.96
CA ASP A 351 13.15 13.35 -11.01
C ASP A 351 12.17 14.20 -11.82
N HIS A 352 10.90 13.80 -11.87
CA HIS A 352 9.87 14.55 -12.60
C HIS A 352 9.48 15.87 -11.94
N ALA A 353 10.09 16.23 -10.80
CA ALA A 353 9.86 17.42 -9.97
C ALA A 353 8.43 17.60 -9.40
N LYS A 354 7.45 16.81 -9.87
CA LYS A 354 6.09 16.76 -9.37
C LYS A 354 5.66 15.32 -9.08
N PRO A 355 4.80 15.08 -8.06
CA PRO A 355 4.25 16.06 -7.12
C PRO A 355 5.31 16.62 -6.17
N LEU A 356 5.04 17.78 -5.55
CA LEU A 356 5.81 18.21 -4.37
C LEU A 356 5.56 17.21 -3.24
N VAL A 357 6.61 16.63 -2.66
CA VAL A 357 6.51 15.71 -1.51
C VAL A 357 6.69 16.51 -0.22
N ILE A 358 5.62 16.60 0.55
CA ILE A 358 5.59 17.28 1.84
C ILE A 358 5.45 16.20 2.91
N SER A 359 6.33 16.17 3.90
CA SER A 359 6.15 15.25 5.03
C SER A 359 4.91 15.63 5.84
N HIS A 360 4.33 14.66 6.53
CA HIS A 360 3.32 14.90 7.55
C HIS A 360 3.90 14.51 8.91
N ASN A 361 4.33 15.52 9.67
CA ASN A 361 5.05 15.43 10.93
C ASN A 361 6.40 14.71 10.82
N GLY A 362 7.10 14.88 9.70
CA GLY A 362 8.26 14.05 9.32
C GLY A 362 7.86 12.69 8.72
N ALA A 363 8.73 11.69 8.81
CA ALA A 363 8.39 10.30 8.43
C ALA A 363 7.64 9.61 9.58
N SER A 364 6.46 10.15 9.93
CA SER A 364 5.61 9.71 11.05
C SER A 364 5.06 8.28 10.88
N GLY A 365 5.14 7.74 9.67
CA GLY A 365 4.94 6.32 9.37
C GLY A 365 5.98 5.38 10.02
N ASP A 366 7.19 5.89 10.26
CA ASP A 366 8.37 5.11 10.66
C ASP A 366 8.90 5.44 12.06
N TYR A 367 8.67 6.67 12.52
CA TYR A 367 9.17 7.23 13.78
C TYR A 367 8.09 8.08 14.46
N PRO A 368 8.20 8.33 15.77
CA PRO A 368 7.34 9.29 16.45
C PRO A 368 7.38 10.67 15.78
N ASP A 369 6.20 11.21 15.56
CA ASP A 369 5.93 12.50 14.94
C ASP A 369 6.84 13.62 15.48
N CYS A 370 7.26 14.53 14.61
CA CYS A 370 8.00 15.75 14.96
C CYS A 370 9.32 15.54 15.74
N THR A 371 9.91 14.34 15.69
CA THR A 371 11.23 14.06 16.28
C THR A 371 12.38 14.30 15.30
N ASP A 372 13.58 14.50 15.83
CA ASP A 372 14.82 14.56 15.03
C ASP A 372 14.99 13.37 14.08
N GLN A 373 14.65 12.15 14.53
CA GLN A 373 14.71 10.93 13.72
C GLN A 373 13.63 10.90 12.63
N ALA A 374 12.40 11.35 12.93
CA ALA A 374 11.34 11.45 11.92
C ALA A 374 11.71 12.43 10.81
N TYR A 375 12.34 13.57 11.16
CA TYR A 375 12.80 14.56 10.18
C TYR A 375 14.03 14.09 9.39
N GLU A 376 15.02 13.46 10.04
CA GLU A 376 16.17 12.88 9.33
C GLU A 376 15.72 11.81 8.33
N LYS A 377 14.76 10.96 8.72
CA LYS A 377 14.19 9.96 7.83
C LYS A 377 13.42 10.60 6.68
N ALA A 378 12.59 11.62 6.92
CA ALA A 378 11.87 12.32 5.85
C ALA A 378 12.81 12.95 4.82
N VAL A 379 13.90 13.57 5.27
CA VAL A 379 14.94 14.13 4.37
C VAL A 379 15.63 13.02 3.59
N THR A 380 16.04 11.94 4.26
CA THR A 380 16.72 10.79 3.63
C THR A 380 15.82 10.10 2.60
N ASP A 381 14.52 10.08 2.86
CA ASP A 381 13.49 9.52 2.00
C ASP A 381 13.15 10.41 0.79
N GLY A 382 13.71 11.62 0.72
CA GLY A 382 13.52 12.53 -0.42
C GLY A 382 12.28 13.40 -0.35
N ALA A 383 11.83 13.78 0.86
CA ALA A 383 10.85 14.86 1.02
C ALA A 383 11.41 16.17 0.43
N ASP A 384 10.58 16.88 -0.34
CA ASP A 384 10.93 18.21 -0.86
C ASP A 384 10.75 19.29 0.21
N VAL A 385 9.77 19.10 1.10
CA VAL A 385 9.42 19.99 2.21
C VAL A 385 9.20 19.13 3.46
N ILE A 386 9.78 19.55 4.59
CA ILE A 386 9.44 19.00 5.90
C ILE A 386 8.59 19.99 6.69
N ASP A 387 7.67 19.47 7.49
CA ASP A 387 6.65 20.24 8.20
C ASP A 387 6.87 20.29 9.72
N CYS A 388 6.43 21.34 10.37
CA CYS A 388 6.45 21.48 11.83
C CYS A 388 5.15 22.16 12.28
N PRO A 389 4.17 21.39 12.79
CA PRO A 389 3.06 21.95 13.52
C PRO A 389 3.54 22.52 14.85
N VAL A 390 3.26 23.80 15.08
CA VAL A 390 3.80 24.53 16.23
C VAL A 390 2.85 24.48 17.41
N GLN A 391 3.36 23.97 18.52
CA GLN A 391 2.76 24.07 19.84
C GLN A 391 3.65 24.90 20.76
N VAL A 392 3.13 25.26 21.94
CA VAL A 392 3.83 26.15 22.86
C VAL A 392 3.82 25.56 24.26
N THR A 393 4.99 25.54 24.91
CA THR A 393 5.14 25.08 26.29
C THR A 393 4.71 26.15 27.30
N LYS A 394 4.56 25.75 28.57
CA LYS A 394 4.21 26.67 29.67
C LYS A 394 5.17 27.87 29.81
N ASP A 395 6.44 27.65 29.53
CA ASP A 395 7.51 28.66 29.56
C ASP A 395 7.63 29.44 28.24
N GLY A 396 6.67 29.29 27.32
CA GLY A 396 6.56 30.08 26.09
C GLY A 396 7.51 29.64 24.98
N VAL A 397 8.04 28.41 25.04
CA VAL A 397 8.96 27.87 24.02
C VAL A 397 8.14 27.24 22.88
N PRO A 398 8.30 27.70 21.62
CA PRO A 398 7.68 27.06 20.47
C PRO A 398 8.36 25.73 20.12
N ILE A 399 7.57 24.69 19.92
CA ILE A 399 8.02 23.31 19.69
C ILE A 399 7.28 22.68 18.51
N CYS A 400 7.95 21.77 17.80
CA CYS A 400 7.31 20.96 16.76
C CYS A 400 6.57 19.79 17.41
N MET A 401 5.25 19.75 17.26
CA MET A 401 4.42 18.68 17.84
C MET A 401 3.05 18.61 17.16
N SER A 402 2.66 17.40 16.75
CA SER A 402 1.44 17.17 15.95
C SER A 402 0.13 17.31 16.72
N SER A 403 0.16 17.33 18.06
CA SER A 403 -1.02 17.61 18.90
C SER A 403 -0.69 18.57 20.04
N ILE A 404 -1.65 19.43 20.37
CA ILE A 404 -1.59 20.26 21.58
C ILE A 404 -1.78 19.42 22.86
N ASP A 405 -2.44 18.25 22.76
CA ASP A 405 -2.58 17.29 23.85
C ASP A 405 -1.46 16.25 23.80
N LEU A 406 -0.61 16.28 24.83
CA LEU A 406 0.54 15.40 24.99
C LEU A 406 0.12 13.93 25.13
N MET A 407 -1.13 13.61 25.47
CA MET A 407 -1.62 12.23 25.54
C MET A 407 -1.62 11.55 24.17
N ASP A 408 -1.76 12.31 23.08
CA ASP A 408 -1.87 11.74 21.74
C ASP A 408 -0.50 11.34 21.17
N VAL A 409 0.57 12.01 21.61
CA VAL A 409 1.91 11.96 20.97
C VAL A 409 3.06 11.63 21.94
N THR A 410 2.76 11.41 23.23
CA THR A 410 3.75 11.06 24.25
C THR A 410 3.23 10.01 25.23
N ASN A 411 4.08 9.57 26.14
CA ASN A 411 3.71 8.71 27.26
C ASN A 411 3.14 9.45 28.49
N VAL A 412 2.73 10.73 28.38
CA VAL A 412 2.32 11.58 29.52
C VAL A 412 1.24 10.96 30.40
N ALA A 413 0.32 10.20 29.81
CA ALA A 413 -0.77 9.52 30.52
C ALA A 413 -0.28 8.49 31.56
N THR A 414 0.96 8.02 31.43
CA THR A 414 1.63 7.09 32.37
C THR A 414 2.72 7.75 33.21
N SER A 415 2.88 9.06 33.09
CA SER A 415 3.90 9.86 33.79
C SER A 415 3.35 10.51 35.07
N GLN A 416 4.22 11.18 35.82
CA GLN A 416 3.84 12.00 36.98
C GLN A 416 2.89 13.17 36.62
N PHE A 417 2.78 13.53 35.33
CA PHE A 417 1.93 14.62 34.87
C PHE A 417 0.52 14.18 34.47
N ALA A 418 0.20 12.88 34.56
CA ALA A 418 -1.14 12.39 34.26
C ALA A 418 -2.24 13.08 35.11
N SER A 419 -1.91 13.49 36.35
CA SER A 419 -2.82 14.21 37.23
C SER A 419 -3.11 15.65 36.80
N GLN A 420 -2.41 16.19 35.79
CA GLN A 420 -2.68 17.50 35.22
C GLN A 420 -3.76 17.46 34.13
N ALA A 421 -4.34 16.29 33.86
CA ALA A 421 -5.38 16.13 32.86
C ALA A 421 -6.59 17.04 33.17
N THR A 422 -6.99 17.85 32.19
CA THR A 422 -8.11 18.77 32.32
C THR A 422 -8.93 18.81 31.02
N THR A 423 -10.21 19.15 31.14
CA THR A 423 -11.09 19.32 29.98
C THR A 423 -11.08 20.78 29.54
N ILE A 424 -10.76 21.01 28.27
CA ILE A 424 -10.84 22.32 27.62
C ILE A 424 -11.65 22.14 26.34
N SER A 425 -12.95 22.44 26.42
CA SER A 425 -13.91 22.19 25.34
C SER A 425 -13.58 22.94 24.04
N ASP A 426 -12.86 24.06 24.13
CA ASP A 426 -12.40 24.84 22.97
C ASP A 426 -11.31 24.11 22.16
N LEU A 427 -10.66 23.08 22.73
CA LEU A 427 -9.57 22.35 22.09
C LEU A 427 -9.96 20.93 21.69
N LYS A 428 -10.56 20.15 22.62
CA LYS A 428 -11.01 18.79 22.34
C LYS A 428 -12.09 18.33 23.31
N ALA A 429 -12.79 17.27 22.92
CA ALA A 429 -13.64 16.52 23.84
C ALA A 429 -12.78 15.67 24.79
N GLY A 430 -13.17 15.62 26.06
CA GLY A 430 -12.48 14.82 27.08
C GLY A 430 -11.33 15.55 27.79
N ALA A 431 -10.70 14.86 28.74
CA ALA A 431 -9.57 15.40 29.49
C ALA A 431 -8.25 15.10 28.76
N GLY A 432 -7.36 16.09 28.72
CA GLY A 432 -6.03 15.99 28.10
C GLY A 432 -4.96 16.67 28.97
N VAL A 433 -3.68 16.38 28.71
CA VAL A 433 -2.56 17.12 29.31
C VAL A 433 -1.94 17.96 28.21
N PHE A 434 -2.15 19.28 28.28
CA PHE A 434 -1.80 20.15 27.17
C PHE A 434 -0.34 20.60 27.25
N SER A 435 0.26 20.86 26.09
CA SER A 435 1.65 21.33 25.95
C SER A 435 1.95 22.56 26.81
N PHE A 436 1.00 23.50 26.89
CA PHE A 436 1.11 24.72 27.71
C PHE A 436 0.95 24.49 29.24
N ASN A 437 0.71 23.26 29.69
CA ASN A 437 0.73 22.93 31.12
C ASN A 437 2.13 22.59 31.63
N LEU A 438 3.04 22.19 30.73
CA LEU A 438 4.38 21.71 31.08
C LEU A 438 5.46 22.63 30.48
N THR A 439 6.57 22.81 31.19
CA THR A 439 7.73 23.51 30.63
C THR A 439 8.44 22.64 29.59
N TRP A 440 9.27 23.24 28.73
CA TRP A 440 10.13 22.47 27.81
C TRP A 440 10.99 21.44 28.54
N ASP A 441 11.52 21.81 29.71
CA ASP A 441 12.30 20.93 30.57
C ASP A 441 11.45 19.78 31.14
N ASP A 442 10.19 20.04 31.52
CA ASP A 442 9.27 18.99 31.99
C ASP A 442 9.04 17.95 30.90
N ILE A 443 8.79 18.39 29.67
CA ILE A 443 8.54 17.52 28.51
C ILE A 443 9.80 16.69 28.19
N THR A 444 10.94 17.35 27.96
CA THR A 444 12.16 16.67 27.48
C THR A 444 12.82 15.74 28.50
N LYS A 445 12.71 16.05 29.79
CA LYS A 445 13.36 15.25 30.85
C LYS A 445 12.50 14.08 31.34
N ASN A 446 11.17 14.19 31.21
CA ASN A 446 10.25 13.23 31.86
C ASN A 446 9.34 12.48 30.88
N LEU A 447 9.18 12.96 29.65
CA LEU A 447 8.33 12.32 28.65
C LEU A 447 9.16 11.64 27.56
N LYS A 448 8.54 10.71 26.87
CA LYS A 448 9.05 10.08 25.66
C LYS A 448 8.08 10.34 24.52
N PRO A 449 8.57 10.65 23.31
CA PRO A 449 7.70 10.71 22.14
C PRO A 449 7.10 9.33 21.87
N MET A 450 5.94 9.29 21.25
CA MET A 450 5.20 8.06 20.96
C MET A 450 4.76 8.06 19.50
N ILE A 451 5.02 6.96 18.79
CA ILE A 451 4.59 6.81 17.40
C ILE A 451 3.06 6.74 17.30
N SER A 452 2.50 7.47 16.35
CA SER A 452 1.08 7.43 16.02
C SER A 452 0.71 6.06 15.45
N ASN A 453 -0.51 5.57 15.72
CA ASN A 453 -1.03 4.32 15.18
C ASN A 453 -2.48 4.51 14.70
N PRO A 454 -2.69 5.35 13.66
CA PRO A 454 -4.02 5.74 13.20
C PRO A 454 -4.89 4.53 12.78
N MET A 455 -4.26 3.45 12.31
CA MET A 455 -4.96 2.22 11.90
C MET A 455 -4.95 1.11 12.98
N SER A 456 -4.78 1.47 14.26
CA SER A 456 -4.71 0.52 15.38
C SER A 456 -5.99 -0.31 15.60
N THR A 457 -7.16 0.17 15.16
CA THR A 457 -8.42 -0.59 15.16
C THR A 457 -8.34 -1.86 14.31
N TYR A 458 -7.50 -1.84 13.26
CA TYR A 458 -7.19 -2.98 12.39
C TYR A 458 -5.98 -3.79 12.88
N ARG A 459 -5.48 -3.50 14.08
CA ARG A 459 -4.26 -4.11 14.67
C ARG A 459 -2.99 -3.87 13.83
N LEU A 460 -3.00 -2.81 13.02
CA LEU A 460 -1.82 -2.36 12.29
C LEU A 460 -1.07 -1.35 13.14
N LEU A 461 0.09 -1.79 13.64
CA LEU A 461 0.99 -0.94 14.42
C LEU A 461 2.08 -0.36 13.52
N ARG A 462 2.52 0.87 13.76
CA ARG A 462 3.71 1.45 13.14
C ARG A 462 4.96 1.06 13.92
N ASN A 463 5.96 0.61 13.17
CA ASN A 463 7.33 0.28 13.58
C ASN A 463 7.59 0.15 15.11
N PRO A 464 7.22 -1.00 15.72
CA PRO A 464 7.31 -1.20 17.17
C PRO A 464 8.71 -1.01 17.79
N ARG A 465 9.79 -1.28 17.05
CA ARG A 465 11.18 -1.03 17.50
C ARG A 465 11.48 0.47 17.67
N ASN A 466 10.83 1.32 16.89
CA ASN A 466 11.02 2.76 16.90
C ASN A 466 9.91 3.51 17.66
N LYS A 467 9.01 2.82 18.36
CA LYS A 467 7.81 3.41 18.99
C LYS A 467 8.03 4.62 19.90
N ASN A 468 9.24 4.81 20.44
CA ASN A 468 9.64 5.95 21.26
C ASN A 468 10.99 6.53 20.84
N ALA A 469 11.42 6.29 19.60
CA ALA A 469 12.72 6.75 19.11
C ALA A 469 12.71 8.26 18.81
N GLY A 470 13.89 8.88 18.92
CA GLY A 470 14.09 10.30 18.65
C GLY A 470 13.88 11.22 19.86
N SER A 471 14.21 12.48 19.65
CA SER A 471 14.13 13.57 20.62
C SER A 471 13.12 14.62 20.14
N PHE A 472 12.38 15.21 21.09
CA PHE A 472 11.53 16.37 20.80
C PHE A 472 12.36 17.53 20.24
N MET A 473 11.75 18.32 19.36
CA MET A 473 12.41 19.48 18.75
C MET A 473 11.73 20.79 19.13
N ARG A 474 12.53 21.79 19.51
CA ARG A 474 12.08 23.19 19.46
C ARG A 474 11.97 23.63 18.02
N LEU A 475 11.11 24.61 17.73
CA LEU A 475 11.01 25.20 16.40
C LEU A 475 12.37 25.72 15.91
N SER A 476 13.17 26.33 16.80
CA SER A 476 14.53 26.78 16.47
C SER A 476 15.47 25.64 16.07
N ASP A 477 15.37 24.50 16.73
CA ASP A 477 16.22 23.34 16.47
C ASP A 477 15.83 22.70 15.13
N PHE A 478 14.53 22.63 14.82
CA PHE A 478 14.01 22.19 13.53
C PHE A 478 14.46 23.11 12.39
N LEU A 479 14.34 24.43 12.55
CA LEU A 479 14.77 25.40 11.54
C LEU A 479 16.29 25.35 11.31
N ALA A 480 17.09 25.19 12.36
CA ALA A 480 18.53 25.02 12.24
C ALA A 480 18.89 23.71 11.51
N PHE A 481 18.19 22.62 11.83
CA PHE A 481 18.33 21.33 11.15
C PHE A 481 18.01 21.45 9.65
N ALA A 482 16.83 21.99 9.31
CA ALA A 482 16.36 22.08 7.94
C ALA A 482 17.31 22.90 7.05
N LYS A 483 17.87 24.00 7.56
CA LYS A 483 18.79 24.88 6.81
C LYS A 483 20.05 24.18 6.31
N GLY A 484 20.46 23.09 6.94
CA GLY A 484 21.62 22.28 6.56
C GLY A 484 21.33 21.16 5.56
N LYS A 485 20.08 21.02 5.09
CA LYS A 485 19.62 19.90 4.26
C LYS A 485 19.20 20.38 2.86
N ASP A 486 19.25 19.46 1.91
CA ASP A 486 18.80 19.68 0.52
C ASP A 486 17.27 19.60 0.43
N LEU A 487 16.62 20.63 0.94
CA LEU A 487 15.16 20.78 0.94
C LEU A 487 14.78 21.98 0.08
N SER A 488 13.64 21.88 -0.61
CA SER A 488 13.05 23.01 -1.32
C SER A 488 12.38 24.02 -0.37
N GLY A 489 11.99 23.58 0.83
CA GLY A 489 11.36 24.43 1.83
C GLY A 489 11.04 23.76 3.15
N VAL A 490 10.45 24.53 4.05
CA VAL A 490 9.83 24.09 5.30
C VAL A 490 8.38 24.56 5.36
N MET A 491 7.50 23.77 5.96
CA MET A 491 6.11 24.13 6.22
C MET A 491 5.88 24.27 7.73
N ILE A 492 5.41 25.42 8.19
CA ILE A 492 5.10 25.66 9.60
C ILE A 492 3.59 25.76 9.75
N SER A 493 2.98 24.84 10.50
CA SER A 493 1.53 24.84 10.74
C SER A 493 1.22 25.55 12.05
N VAL A 494 0.24 26.47 12.04
CA VAL A 494 -0.15 27.26 13.21
C VAL A 494 -1.65 27.12 13.42
N GLU A 495 -2.02 26.41 14.49
CA GLU A 495 -3.41 26.17 14.89
C GLU A 495 -3.71 26.81 16.26
N HIS A 496 -5.00 26.92 16.59
CA HIS A 496 -5.50 27.39 17.89
C HIS A 496 -5.00 28.79 18.32
N ALA A 497 -4.53 29.63 17.39
CA ALA A 497 -3.88 30.90 17.72
C ALA A 497 -4.80 31.87 18.50
N ALA A 498 -6.09 31.91 18.17
CA ALA A 498 -7.07 32.73 18.87
C ALA A 498 -7.24 32.31 20.35
N PHE A 499 -7.35 31.01 20.60
CA PHE A 499 -7.41 30.44 21.96
C PHE A 499 -6.16 30.81 22.76
N MET A 500 -4.97 30.62 22.16
CA MET A 500 -3.69 30.91 22.81
C MET A 500 -3.56 32.39 23.17
N ALA A 501 -3.99 33.29 22.28
CA ALA A 501 -3.95 34.74 22.51
C ALA A 501 -4.93 35.18 23.61
N GLU A 502 -6.19 34.74 23.55
CA GLU A 502 -7.22 35.17 24.51
C GLU A 502 -7.03 34.56 25.89
N LYS A 503 -6.84 33.24 25.95
CA LYS A 503 -6.90 32.47 27.21
C LYS A 503 -5.56 32.39 27.90
N LEU A 504 -4.47 32.36 27.14
CA LEU A 504 -3.12 32.16 27.67
C LEU A 504 -2.21 33.38 27.51
N GLY A 505 -2.65 34.43 26.80
CA GLY A 505 -1.83 35.62 26.56
C GLY A 505 -0.57 35.31 25.74
N PHE A 506 -0.63 34.31 24.85
CA PHE A 506 0.50 33.91 24.01
C PHE A 506 0.22 34.16 22.52
N GLY A 507 1.02 35.01 21.89
CA GLY A 507 0.96 35.29 20.46
C GLY A 507 1.74 34.25 19.64
N VAL A 508 1.10 33.16 19.22
CA VAL A 508 1.75 32.09 18.45
C VAL A 508 2.33 32.61 17.13
N VAL A 509 1.59 33.45 16.41
CA VAL A 509 2.04 34.05 15.14
C VAL A 509 3.35 34.83 15.34
N ASP A 510 3.38 35.72 16.34
CA ASP A 510 4.55 36.58 16.61
C ASP A 510 5.77 35.73 17.01
N ALA A 511 5.55 34.67 17.79
CA ALA A 511 6.59 33.74 18.20
C ALA A 511 7.19 32.97 17.01
N VAL A 512 6.35 32.52 16.06
CA VAL A 512 6.79 31.84 14.85
C VAL A 512 7.57 32.78 13.92
N ILE A 513 7.05 34.00 13.67
CA ILE A 513 7.75 35.01 12.87
C ILE A 513 9.12 35.29 13.46
N LYS A 514 9.19 35.51 14.79
CA LYS A 514 10.44 35.74 15.49
C LYS A 514 11.41 34.57 15.34
N ALA A 515 10.95 33.33 15.50
CA ALA A 515 11.80 32.15 15.37
C ALA A 515 12.38 32.00 13.95
N LEU A 516 11.58 32.28 12.92
CA LEU A 516 12.01 32.29 11.52
C LEU A 516 13.04 33.41 11.26
N ASP A 517 12.81 34.61 11.78
CA ASP A 517 13.73 35.75 11.67
C ASP A 517 15.07 35.49 12.36
N ASP A 518 15.05 35.02 13.60
CA ASP A 518 16.23 34.67 14.38
C ASP A 518 17.05 33.56 13.70
N SER A 519 16.37 32.62 13.04
CA SER A 519 16.99 31.54 12.25
C SER A 519 17.46 32.00 10.87
N GLY A 520 17.17 33.26 10.50
CA GLY A 520 17.57 33.90 9.24
C GLY A 520 16.76 33.49 8.02
N TYR A 521 15.58 32.86 8.19
CA TYR A 521 14.72 32.43 7.09
C TYR A 521 14.13 33.61 6.30
N SER A 522 13.93 34.78 6.94
CA SER A 522 13.47 36.00 6.27
C SER A 522 14.50 36.65 5.34
N LYS A 523 15.77 36.25 5.43
CA LYS A 523 16.89 36.84 4.67
C LYS A 523 17.46 35.94 3.58
N GLN A 524 16.96 34.71 3.47
CA GLN A 524 17.43 33.71 2.51
C GLN A 524 16.32 33.34 1.53
N THR A 525 16.71 32.84 0.36
CA THR A 525 15.77 32.42 -0.69
C THR A 525 16.01 30.99 -1.17
N ALA A 526 16.93 30.26 -0.54
CA ALA A 526 17.28 28.89 -0.88
C ALA A 526 16.14 27.92 -0.53
N GLN A 527 15.54 28.11 0.65
CA GLN A 527 14.41 27.34 1.15
C GLN A 527 13.17 28.21 1.24
N LYS A 528 12.07 27.77 0.64
CA LYS A 528 10.77 28.44 0.81
C LYS A 528 10.24 28.19 2.21
N VAL A 529 9.64 29.21 2.82
CA VAL A 529 8.84 29.03 4.03
C VAL A 529 7.38 29.04 3.61
N MET A 530 6.67 27.99 4.01
CA MET A 530 5.24 27.84 3.84
C MET A 530 4.59 27.92 5.21
N ILE A 531 3.56 28.74 5.38
CA ILE A 531 2.76 28.79 6.62
C ILE A 531 1.42 28.16 6.33
N GLN A 532 1.08 27.10 7.06
CA GLN A 532 -0.20 26.42 6.95
C GLN A 532 -1.07 26.73 8.16
N SER A 533 -2.38 26.87 7.93
CA SER A 533 -3.37 27.04 9.00
C SER A 533 -4.76 26.69 8.49
N THR A 534 -5.58 26.09 9.36
CA THR A 534 -7.04 25.96 9.14
C THR A 534 -7.77 27.29 9.36
N ASN A 535 -7.16 28.21 10.11
CA ASN A 535 -7.72 29.52 10.39
C ASN A 535 -7.25 30.59 9.39
N SER A 536 -8.19 31.20 8.67
CA SER A 536 -7.89 32.29 7.71
C SER A 536 -7.35 33.53 8.41
N SER A 537 -7.78 33.81 9.64
CA SER A 537 -7.33 34.92 10.47
C SER A 537 -5.81 34.86 10.77
N VAL A 538 -5.27 33.67 10.96
CA VAL A 538 -3.82 33.41 11.14
C VAL A 538 -3.06 33.77 9.87
N LEU A 539 -3.50 33.27 8.71
CA LEU A 539 -2.85 33.53 7.43
C LEU A 539 -2.90 35.01 7.05
N VAL A 540 -4.02 35.69 7.32
CA VAL A 540 -4.14 37.15 7.13
C VAL A 540 -3.08 37.90 7.95
N LYS A 541 -2.86 37.53 9.21
CA LYS A 541 -1.82 38.17 10.04
C LYS A 541 -0.42 37.92 9.49
N PHE A 542 -0.09 36.68 9.11
CA PHE A 542 1.19 36.39 8.46
C PHE A 542 1.38 37.15 7.15
N LYS A 543 0.31 37.35 6.35
CA LYS A 543 0.35 38.14 5.11
C LYS A 543 0.68 39.61 5.34
N GLN A 544 0.24 40.17 6.45
CA GLN A 544 0.49 41.58 6.80
C GLN A 544 1.94 41.80 7.27
N GLU A 545 2.54 40.79 7.92
CA GLU A 545 3.83 40.93 8.60
C GLU A 545 5.00 40.27 7.85
N THR A 546 4.73 39.36 6.91
CA THR A 546 5.76 38.55 6.24
C THR A 546 5.56 38.45 4.72
N LYS A 547 6.49 37.78 4.05
CA LYS A 547 6.42 37.47 2.60
C LYS A 547 6.48 35.96 2.33
N TYR A 548 6.09 35.16 3.32
CA TYR A 548 6.08 33.70 3.20
C TYR A 548 4.91 33.22 2.36
N ASN A 549 5.03 32.01 1.82
CA ASN A 549 3.92 31.40 1.08
C ASN A 549 2.87 30.91 2.08
N LEU A 550 1.60 31.21 1.84
CA LEU A 550 0.52 30.91 2.77
C LEU A 550 -0.34 29.77 2.22
N VAL A 551 -0.63 28.77 3.05
CA VAL A 551 -1.36 27.55 2.69
C VAL A 551 -2.60 27.44 3.55
N TYR A 552 -3.79 27.54 2.93
CA TYR A 552 -5.04 27.32 3.65
C TYR A 552 -5.36 25.83 3.70
N MET A 553 -5.55 25.27 4.90
CA MET A 553 -5.90 23.86 5.07
C MET A 553 -7.41 23.74 5.28
N ILE A 554 -8.09 23.04 4.37
CA ILE A 554 -9.51 22.73 4.49
C ILE A 554 -9.62 21.36 5.19
N GLU A 555 -10.10 21.35 6.42
CA GLU A 555 -10.31 20.12 7.22
C GLU A 555 -11.59 19.37 6.86
N GLU A 556 -12.62 20.09 6.44
CA GLU A 556 -13.90 19.49 6.12
C GLU A 556 -13.89 18.84 4.74
N ASP A 557 -14.62 17.73 4.62
CA ASP A 557 -14.86 17.10 3.34
C ASP A 557 -15.86 17.94 2.50
N VAL A 558 -15.39 18.50 1.39
CA VAL A 558 -16.18 19.37 0.51
C VAL A 558 -16.16 18.90 -0.94
N ARG A 559 -17.28 19.07 -1.66
CA ARG A 559 -17.39 18.66 -3.09
C ARG A 559 -16.77 19.65 -4.08
N ASP A 560 -16.72 20.92 -3.70
CA ASP A 560 -16.22 22.05 -4.49
C ASP A 560 -16.17 23.30 -3.59
N ALA A 561 -15.70 24.43 -4.14
CA ALA A 561 -15.75 25.72 -3.48
C ALA A 561 -16.54 26.75 -4.29
N ALA A 562 -17.38 27.54 -3.60
CA ALA A 562 -18.14 28.61 -4.24
C ALA A 562 -17.19 29.67 -4.85
N PRO A 563 -17.56 30.34 -5.97
CA PRO A 563 -16.72 31.36 -6.58
C PRO A 563 -16.30 32.48 -5.63
N SER A 564 -17.16 32.84 -4.67
CA SER A 564 -16.85 33.83 -3.66
C SER A 564 -15.88 33.32 -2.59
N SER A 565 -16.03 32.08 -2.12
CA SER A 565 -15.03 31.43 -1.26
C SER A 565 -13.67 31.37 -1.93
N LEU A 566 -13.59 31.02 -3.22
CA LEU A 566 -12.34 31.04 -3.99
C LEU A 566 -11.72 32.44 -4.05
N ALA A 567 -12.55 33.46 -4.27
CA ALA A 567 -12.11 34.85 -4.27
C ALA A 567 -11.61 35.29 -2.89
N ASP A 568 -12.23 34.81 -1.81
CA ASP A 568 -11.82 35.10 -0.43
C ASP A 568 -10.52 34.38 -0.06
N ILE A 569 -10.39 33.09 -0.34
CA ILE A 569 -9.16 32.33 -0.11
C ILE A 569 -7.97 33.02 -0.80
N LYS A 570 -8.14 33.46 -2.05
CA LYS A 570 -7.08 34.15 -2.80
C LYS A 570 -6.64 35.48 -2.17
N LYS A 571 -7.45 36.10 -1.30
CA LYS A 571 -7.05 37.32 -0.58
C LYS A 571 -5.97 37.03 0.45
N PHE A 572 -5.86 35.81 0.98
CA PHE A 572 -4.93 35.51 2.08
C PHE A 572 -4.04 34.29 1.85
N ALA A 573 -4.35 33.37 0.94
CA ALA A 573 -3.56 32.17 0.68
C ALA A 573 -2.97 32.13 -0.73
N ASP A 574 -1.83 31.45 -0.85
CA ASP A 574 -1.11 31.19 -2.10
C ASP A 574 -1.30 29.75 -2.59
N ALA A 575 -1.67 28.82 -1.70
CA ALA A 575 -1.99 27.41 -2.00
C ALA A 575 -3.03 26.86 -1.01
N VAL A 576 -3.56 25.66 -1.29
CA VAL A 576 -4.58 25.01 -0.44
C VAL A 576 -4.25 23.54 -0.22
N SER A 577 -4.39 23.08 1.02
CA SER A 577 -4.35 21.67 1.41
C SER A 577 -5.77 21.13 1.57
N VAL A 578 -6.08 19.97 0.98
CA VAL A 578 -7.42 19.36 0.97
C VAL A 578 -7.38 17.86 1.26
N THR A 579 -8.46 17.34 1.85
CA THR A 579 -8.56 15.91 2.19
C THR A 579 -8.58 15.00 0.95
N THR A 580 -8.10 13.76 1.10
CA THR A 580 -8.20 12.72 0.07
C THR A 580 -9.64 12.51 -0.43
N THR A 581 -10.62 12.58 0.47
CA THR A 581 -12.05 12.42 0.18
C THR A 581 -12.63 13.60 -0.59
N SER A 582 -12.22 14.84 -0.27
CA SER A 582 -12.64 16.04 -1.02
C SER A 582 -12.17 15.99 -2.47
N VAL A 583 -11.02 15.37 -2.72
CA VAL A 583 -10.46 15.24 -4.08
C VAL A 583 -11.08 14.06 -4.83
N LEU A 584 -11.14 12.89 -4.21
CA LEU A 584 -11.75 11.68 -4.77
C LEU A 584 -12.76 11.12 -3.76
N PRO A 585 -14.07 11.39 -3.94
CA PRO A 585 -15.09 10.98 -2.98
C PRO A 585 -15.18 9.46 -2.80
N THR A 586 -15.43 9.03 -1.56
CA THR A 586 -15.51 7.62 -1.19
C THR A 586 -16.82 7.26 -0.49
N SER A 587 -17.30 6.03 -0.67
CA SER A 587 -18.40 5.44 0.10
C SER A 587 -18.06 3.99 0.43
N HIS A 588 -18.11 3.60 1.71
CA HIS A 588 -17.83 2.23 2.17
C HIS A 588 -16.57 1.60 1.54
N HIS A 589 -15.45 2.33 1.55
CA HIS A 589 -14.16 1.91 0.96
C HIS A 589 -14.13 1.79 -0.56
N TYR A 590 -15.06 2.41 -1.30
CA TYR A 590 -15.00 2.52 -2.76
C TYR A 590 -14.96 3.97 -3.22
N LEU A 591 -14.22 4.24 -4.28
CA LEU A 591 -14.36 5.48 -5.03
C LEU A 591 -15.74 5.51 -5.70
N ILE A 592 -16.49 6.59 -5.47
CA ILE A 592 -17.81 6.76 -6.08
C ILE A 592 -17.72 7.65 -7.33
N ASN A 593 -18.61 7.44 -8.28
CA ASN A 593 -18.75 8.28 -9.47
C ASN A 593 -19.48 9.60 -9.13
N GLN A 594 -18.97 10.31 -8.13
CA GLN A 594 -19.41 11.65 -7.76
C GLN A 594 -18.33 12.64 -8.17
N THR A 595 -18.70 13.63 -8.98
CA THR A 595 -17.78 14.67 -9.41
C THR A 595 -17.39 15.55 -8.21
N SER A 596 -16.09 15.64 -7.94
CA SER A 596 -15.49 16.76 -7.22
C SER A 596 -14.80 17.66 -8.23
N ASN A 597 -15.23 18.92 -8.31
CA ASN A 597 -14.55 19.92 -9.14
C ASN A 597 -13.52 20.72 -8.33
N LEU A 598 -13.36 20.41 -7.04
CA LEU A 598 -12.60 21.22 -6.09
C LEU A 598 -11.18 21.52 -6.59
N VAL A 599 -10.43 20.50 -7.02
CA VAL A 599 -9.05 20.70 -7.52
C VAL A 599 -9.03 21.59 -8.76
N GLN A 600 -9.97 21.39 -9.68
CA GLN A 600 -10.06 22.22 -10.89
C GLN A 600 -10.44 23.67 -10.56
N SER A 601 -11.40 23.88 -9.66
CA SER A 601 -11.85 25.20 -9.20
C SER A 601 -10.73 25.97 -8.50
N LEU A 602 -10.03 25.33 -7.54
CA LEU A 602 -8.89 25.91 -6.83
C LEU A 602 -7.75 26.29 -7.79
N LYS A 603 -7.37 25.37 -8.69
CA LYS A 603 -6.31 25.64 -9.68
C LYS A 603 -6.70 26.73 -10.66
N SER A 604 -7.96 26.80 -11.07
CA SER A 604 -8.47 27.87 -11.94
C SER A 604 -8.43 29.23 -11.24
N ALA A 605 -8.55 29.26 -9.91
CA ALA A 605 -8.33 30.47 -9.10
C ALA A 605 -6.83 30.84 -8.95
N GLY A 606 -5.92 29.96 -9.37
CA GLY A 606 -4.46 30.13 -9.28
C GLY A 606 -3.85 29.58 -8.01
N LEU A 607 -4.56 28.72 -7.28
CA LEU A 607 -4.11 28.09 -6.03
C LEU A 607 -3.59 26.67 -6.34
N PRO A 608 -2.29 26.37 -6.14
CA PRO A 608 -1.80 25.01 -6.12
C PRO A 608 -2.48 24.19 -5.02
N VAL A 609 -2.67 22.90 -5.30
CA VAL A 609 -3.43 22.01 -4.40
C VAL A 609 -2.54 20.90 -3.85
N TYR A 610 -2.51 20.75 -2.53
CA TYR A 610 -1.84 19.66 -1.83
C TYR A 610 -2.89 18.73 -1.23
N VAL A 611 -2.80 17.43 -1.49
CA VAL A 611 -3.75 16.45 -0.94
C VAL A 611 -3.16 15.80 0.32
N TYR A 612 -3.97 15.64 1.37
CA TYR A 612 -3.54 15.07 2.65
C TYR A 612 -4.61 14.14 3.26
N VAL A 613 -4.23 13.17 4.12
CA VAL A 613 -2.88 12.60 4.29
C VAL A 613 -2.82 11.27 3.54
N LEU A 614 -1.75 11.03 2.79
CA LEU A 614 -1.52 9.75 2.13
C LEU A 614 -0.71 8.81 3.03
N MET A 615 -1.12 7.54 3.07
CA MET A 615 -0.66 6.53 4.02
C MET A 615 -0.46 5.18 3.31
N ASN A 616 0.50 4.37 3.79
CA ASN A 616 0.82 3.07 3.19
C ASN A 616 -0.04 1.93 3.72
N GLU A 617 -0.61 2.06 4.92
CA GLU A 617 -1.44 1.02 5.52
C GLU A 617 -2.63 0.70 4.59
N PHE A 618 -2.76 -0.56 4.16
CA PHE A 618 -3.73 -0.96 3.13
C PHE A 618 -5.19 -0.58 3.42
N VAL A 619 -5.56 -0.50 4.71
CA VAL A 619 -6.90 -0.11 5.17
C VAL A 619 -7.18 1.39 5.12
N SER A 620 -6.16 2.22 4.89
CA SER A 620 -6.31 3.68 4.75
C SER A 620 -6.82 4.08 3.36
N GLN A 621 -6.88 3.13 2.43
CA GLN A 621 -7.16 3.35 1.02
C GLN A 621 -8.48 2.68 0.61
N PRO A 622 -9.26 3.28 -0.30
CA PRO A 622 -10.31 2.58 -1.03
C PRO A 622 -9.80 1.33 -1.75
N ASN A 623 -10.67 0.31 -1.88
CA ASN A 623 -10.39 -0.95 -2.59
C ASN A 623 -9.95 -0.73 -4.04
N ASP A 624 -10.39 0.38 -4.64
CA ASP A 624 -10.03 0.85 -5.97
C ASP A 624 -8.50 1.01 -6.16
N PHE A 625 -7.74 1.29 -5.10
CA PHE A 625 -6.28 1.41 -5.17
C PHE A 625 -5.55 0.08 -4.91
N PHE A 626 -6.28 -1.02 -4.75
CA PHE A 626 -5.73 -2.37 -4.62
C PHE A 626 -4.69 -2.52 -3.50
N ALA A 627 -4.90 -1.79 -2.39
CA ALA A 627 -3.95 -1.73 -1.27
C ALA A 627 -2.53 -1.30 -1.71
N ASP A 628 -2.43 -0.49 -2.77
CA ASP A 628 -1.18 -0.01 -3.34
C ASP A 628 -1.09 1.52 -3.28
N ALA A 629 -0.25 2.01 -2.36
CA ALA A 629 -0.01 3.45 -2.20
C ALA A 629 0.52 4.11 -3.49
N THR A 630 1.23 3.37 -4.34
CA THR A 630 1.71 3.88 -5.64
C THR A 630 0.54 4.16 -6.56
N SER A 631 -0.44 3.25 -6.63
CA SER A 631 -1.67 3.42 -7.40
C SER A 631 -2.50 4.61 -6.90
N GLN A 632 -2.58 4.79 -5.57
CA GLN A 632 -3.23 5.95 -4.95
C GLN A 632 -2.56 7.25 -5.38
N ILE A 633 -1.23 7.38 -5.18
CA ILE A 633 -0.47 8.58 -5.56
C ILE A 633 -0.60 8.86 -7.06
N ASN A 634 -0.48 7.82 -7.89
CA ASN A 634 -0.63 7.93 -9.33
C ASN A 634 -1.99 8.51 -9.71
N THR A 635 -3.07 8.08 -9.06
CA THR A 635 -4.42 8.58 -9.33
C THR A 635 -4.57 10.06 -8.94
N TYR A 636 -4.11 10.46 -7.76
CA TYR A 636 -4.16 11.88 -7.36
C TYR A 636 -3.32 12.78 -8.29
N VAL A 637 -2.15 12.31 -8.73
CA VAL A 637 -1.25 13.10 -9.59
C VAL A 637 -1.71 13.12 -11.05
N GLN A 638 -2.08 11.97 -11.61
CA GLN A 638 -2.41 11.85 -13.03
C GLN A 638 -3.88 12.13 -13.35
N LEU A 639 -4.81 11.76 -12.48
CA LEU A 639 -6.23 12.04 -12.72
C LEU A 639 -6.64 13.37 -12.08
N ALA A 640 -6.48 13.51 -10.76
CA ALA A 640 -6.93 14.71 -10.06
C ALA A 640 -6.02 15.93 -10.30
N LYS A 641 -4.79 15.72 -10.79
CA LYS A 641 -3.82 16.78 -11.12
C LYS A 641 -3.46 17.66 -9.91
N VAL A 642 -3.35 17.07 -8.72
CA VAL A 642 -2.81 17.77 -7.53
C VAL A 642 -1.37 18.22 -7.77
N ASP A 643 -0.93 19.28 -7.11
CA ASP A 643 0.43 19.83 -7.24
C ASP A 643 1.41 19.25 -6.22
N GLY A 644 0.91 18.71 -5.11
CA GLY A 644 1.70 18.08 -4.06
C GLY A 644 0.91 17.05 -3.25
N VAL A 645 1.64 16.21 -2.54
CA VAL A 645 1.10 15.21 -1.61
C VAL A 645 1.71 15.45 -0.23
N ILE A 646 0.86 15.44 0.80
CA ILE A 646 1.26 15.44 2.20
C ILE A 646 1.12 14.00 2.71
N THR A 647 2.21 13.41 3.21
CA THR A 647 2.25 11.98 3.51
C THR A 647 3.09 11.63 4.73
N ASP A 648 2.65 10.60 5.45
CA ASP A 648 3.40 9.98 6.55
C ASP A 648 4.62 9.17 6.06
N PHE A 649 4.67 8.85 4.76
CA PHE A 649 5.69 7.99 4.14
C PHE A 649 6.36 8.69 2.94
N PRO A 650 7.24 9.69 3.17
CA PRO A 650 7.88 10.43 2.08
C PRO A 650 8.61 9.54 1.07
N GLY A 651 9.18 8.41 1.51
CA GLY A 651 9.94 7.51 0.64
C GLY A 651 9.09 6.88 -0.46
N THR A 652 7.82 6.58 -0.18
CA THR A 652 6.87 6.04 -1.17
C THR A 652 6.52 7.10 -2.22
N ALA A 653 6.23 8.34 -1.79
CA ALA A 653 5.93 9.45 -2.69
C ALA A 653 7.14 9.91 -3.52
N HIS A 654 8.33 9.94 -2.91
CA HIS A 654 9.56 10.24 -3.62
C HIS A 654 9.87 9.17 -4.68
N ARG A 655 9.74 7.89 -4.34
CA ARG A 655 9.93 6.80 -5.31
C ARG A 655 8.98 6.91 -6.51
N TYR A 656 7.72 7.31 -6.28
CA TYR A 656 6.78 7.65 -7.36
C TYR A 656 7.33 8.73 -8.32
N LYS A 657 7.96 9.80 -7.79
CA LYS A 657 8.60 10.86 -8.64
C LYS A 657 9.74 10.33 -9.51
N LEU A 658 10.39 9.24 -9.11
CA LEU A 658 11.50 8.65 -9.85
C LEU A 658 11.05 7.67 -10.95
N SER A 659 9.76 7.32 -10.97
CA SER A 659 9.19 6.33 -11.89
C SER A 659 9.46 6.67 -13.36
N THR A 660 9.86 5.69 -14.16
CA THR A 660 10.12 5.88 -15.59
C THR A 660 8.83 5.95 -16.44
N CYS A 661 7.68 5.69 -15.82
CA CYS A 661 6.40 5.49 -16.51
C CYS A 661 5.40 6.64 -16.36
N VAL A 662 5.75 7.71 -15.65
CA VAL A 662 4.84 8.83 -15.40
C VAL A 662 4.74 9.70 -16.65
N GLY A 663 3.55 9.79 -17.28
CA GLY A 663 3.32 10.71 -18.41
C GLY A 663 2.24 10.26 -19.40
N LYS A 664 2.30 10.77 -20.64
CA LYS A 664 1.27 10.53 -21.68
C LYS A 664 1.23 9.08 -22.21
N ASN A 665 2.27 8.30 -22.00
CA ASN A 665 2.40 6.92 -22.51
C ASN A 665 2.56 5.92 -21.35
N SER A 666 1.89 6.17 -20.22
CA SER A 666 1.87 5.23 -19.09
C SER A 666 1.34 3.86 -19.54
N PRO A 667 1.97 2.75 -19.14
CA PRO A 667 1.40 1.42 -19.35
C PRO A 667 0.08 1.25 -18.59
N ASP A 668 -0.71 0.23 -18.95
CA ASP A 668 -2.05 -0.01 -18.38
C ASP A 668 -2.03 -0.12 -16.85
N PHE A 669 -1.01 -0.79 -16.29
CA PHE A 669 -0.79 -0.92 -14.85
C PHE A 669 -0.29 0.37 -14.16
N MET A 670 -0.08 1.46 -14.90
CA MET A 670 0.19 2.82 -14.38
C MET A 670 -0.89 3.81 -14.83
N GLN A 671 -2.04 3.34 -15.33
CA GLN A 671 -3.18 4.21 -15.60
C GLN A 671 -3.86 4.58 -14.28
N PRO A 672 -4.33 5.83 -14.13
CA PRO A 672 -5.00 6.25 -12.90
C PRO A 672 -6.35 5.55 -12.77
N VAL A 673 -6.69 5.19 -11.54
CA VAL A 673 -7.95 4.50 -11.23
C VAL A 673 -9.12 5.45 -11.48
N GLN A 674 -10.15 4.96 -12.17
CA GLN A 674 -11.33 5.75 -12.51
C GLN A 674 -12.39 5.68 -11.39
N PRO A 675 -12.84 6.81 -10.81
CA PRO A 675 -13.87 6.82 -9.78
C PRO A 675 -15.15 6.11 -10.23
N GLY A 676 -15.66 5.22 -9.39
CA GLY A 676 -16.82 4.37 -9.68
C GLY A 676 -16.57 3.24 -10.68
N GLY A 677 -15.34 3.10 -11.19
CA GLY A 677 -14.95 2.00 -12.08
C GLY A 677 -15.16 0.64 -11.41
N LEU A 678 -14.58 0.45 -10.22
CA LEU A 678 -14.74 -0.80 -9.48
C LEU A 678 -16.20 -1.01 -9.04
N LEU A 679 -16.84 0.05 -8.54
CA LEU A 679 -18.25 0.01 -8.11
C LEU A 679 -19.18 -0.49 -9.22
N SER A 680 -18.93 -0.11 -10.48
CA SER A 680 -19.72 -0.54 -11.64
C SER A 680 -19.66 -2.04 -11.92
N THR A 681 -18.65 -2.74 -11.37
CA THR A 681 -18.50 -4.20 -11.50
C THR A 681 -19.23 -4.98 -10.42
N ILE A 682 -19.67 -4.30 -9.34
CA ILE A 682 -20.37 -4.92 -8.22
C ILE A 682 -21.86 -5.04 -8.55
N ALA A 683 -22.45 -6.18 -8.22
CA ALA A 683 -23.89 -6.41 -8.42
C ALA A 683 -24.72 -5.33 -7.68
N PRO A 684 -25.78 -4.76 -8.28
CA PRO A 684 -26.52 -3.65 -7.68
C PRO A 684 -27.02 -3.88 -6.25
N ALA A 685 -27.38 -5.12 -5.90
CA ALA A 685 -27.84 -5.48 -4.55
C ALA A 685 -26.72 -5.52 -3.50
N ALA A 686 -25.45 -5.60 -3.93
CA ALA A 686 -24.26 -5.60 -3.08
C ALA A 686 -23.50 -4.26 -3.12
N GLN A 687 -23.97 -3.28 -3.90
CA GLN A 687 -23.37 -1.95 -3.92
C GLN A 687 -23.68 -1.20 -2.61
N PRO A 688 -22.75 -0.36 -2.13
CA PRO A 688 -23.03 0.54 -1.01
C PRO A 688 -24.20 1.47 -1.32
N PRO A 689 -24.90 1.96 -0.27
CA PRO A 689 -25.92 2.98 -0.44
C PRO A 689 -25.34 4.24 -1.08
N VAL A 690 -26.19 4.95 -1.81
CA VAL A 690 -25.82 6.25 -2.40
C VAL A 690 -25.44 7.20 -1.28
N ALA A 691 -24.20 7.69 -1.31
CA ALA A 691 -23.73 8.67 -0.34
C ALA A 691 -24.42 10.02 -0.55
N ALA A 692 -24.64 10.76 0.54
CA ALA A 692 -25.07 12.14 0.45
C ALA A 692 -23.96 12.99 -0.19
N PRO A 693 -24.29 13.99 -1.03
CA PRO A 693 -23.28 14.88 -1.56
C PRO A 693 -22.57 15.64 -0.43
N MET A 694 -21.23 15.69 -0.46
CA MET A 694 -20.45 16.53 0.43
C MET A 694 -20.88 18.01 0.31
N PRO A 695 -20.79 18.81 1.38
CA PRO A 695 -21.13 20.23 1.35
C PRO A 695 -20.28 21.01 0.34
N LEU A 696 -20.81 22.15 -0.11
CA LEU A 696 -20.04 23.14 -0.88
C LEU A 696 -19.33 24.05 0.11
N LEU A 697 -18.04 24.34 -0.09
CA LEU A 697 -17.34 25.35 0.71
C LEU A 697 -17.90 26.74 0.36
N THR A 698 -18.41 27.45 1.36
CA THR A 698 -19.05 28.76 1.25
C THR A 698 -18.25 29.87 1.95
N GLU A 699 -18.68 31.12 1.83
CA GLU A 699 -17.96 32.27 2.41
C GLU A 699 -17.91 32.18 3.93
N SER A 700 -18.98 31.69 4.57
CA SER A 700 -19.05 31.55 6.02
C SER A 700 -18.08 30.51 6.57
N ASP A 701 -17.66 29.57 5.73
CA ASP A 701 -16.72 28.50 6.11
C ASP A 701 -15.26 28.97 6.01
N VAL A 702 -15.03 30.11 5.35
CA VAL A 702 -13.69 30.70 5.13
C VAL A 702 -13.52 31.97 5.96
N ALA A 703 -14.58 32.74 6.13
CA ALA A 703 -14.54 34.04 6.80
C ALA A 703 -14.44 33.87 8.32
N GLU A 704 -13.34 34.37 8.89
CA GLU A 704 -13.11 34.41 10.32
C GLU A 704 -12.98 35.85 10.83
N PRO A 705 -13.34 36.11 12.10
CA PRO A 705 -12.98 37.37 12.73
C PRO A 705 -11.45 37.53 12.82
N PRO A 706 -10.93 38.77 12.88
CA PRO A 706 -9.51 39.01 13.12
C PRO A 706 -9.04 38.33 14.40
N LEU A 707 -7.77 37.94 14.44
CA LEU A 707 -7.18 37.38 15.65
C LEU A 707 -7.34 38.35 16.83
N PRO A 708 -7.75 37.83 17.99
CA PRO A 708 -7.89 38.64 19.20
C PRO A 708 -6.52 39.18 19.64
N PRO A 709 -6.48 40.35 20.30
CA PRO A 709 -5.24 40.88 20.86
C PRO A 709 -4.70 39.91 21.92
N VAL A 710 -3.38 39.82 22.01
CA VAL A 710 -2.74 39.04 23.07
C VAL A 710 -3.08 39.66 24.42
N SER A 711 -3.77 38.90 25.29
CA SER A 711 -4.18 39.38 26.60
C SER A 711 -2.96 39.80 27.44
N ASN A 712 -2.95 41.05 27.93
CA ASN A 712 -1.92 41.60 28.83
C ASN A 712 -1.99 41.04 30.27
N THR A 713 -2.29 39.75 30.43
CA THR A 713 -2.28 39.09 31.74
C THR A 713 -0.85 38.74 32.12
N THR A 714 -0.01 39.75 32.40
CA THR A 714 1.28 39.63 33.10
C THR A 714 1.13 39.31 34.60
N THR A 715 0.07 38.61 34.98
CA THR A 715 -0.04 37.95 36.27
C THR A 715 -0.44 36.51 36.02
N ALA A 716 0.55 35.61 36.05
CA ALA A 716 0.29 34.23 36.37
C ALA A 716 -0.26 34.17 37.81
N SER A 717 -1.53 34.51 37.99
CA SER A 717 -2.30 33.96 39.09
C SER A 717 -2.46 32.48 38.77
N SER A 718 -1.87 31.62 39.60
CA SER A 718 -2.20 30.20 39.62
C SER A 718 -3.71 30.03 39.47
N PRO A 719 -4.22 29.15 38.58
CA PRO A 719 -5.64 28.88 38.53
C PRO A 719 -6.07 28.50 39.95
N SER A 720 -7.07 29.21 40.46
CA SER A 720 -7.59 28.98 41.80
C SER A 720 -7.93 27.50 41.92
N HIS A 721 -7.40 26.86 42.96
CA HIS A 721 -7.83 25.53 43.38
C HIS A 721 -9.29 25.62 43.87
N ALA A 722 -10.24 25.79 42.96
CA ALA A 722 -11.60 25.36 43.20
C ALA A 722 -11.65 23.86 42.86
N ALA A 723 -11.04 23.06 43.73
CA ALA A 723 -11.29 21.64 43.76
C ALA A 723 -12.78 21.44 44.03
N LEU A 724 -13.58 21.19 42.99
CA LEU A 724 -14.85 20.51 43.18
C LEU A 724 -14.50 19.10 43.64
N ARG A 725 -14.40 18.92 44.96
CA ARG A 725 -14.43 17.60 45.60
C ARG A 725 -15.79 16.99 45.26
N MET A 726 -15.90 16.31 44.12
CA MET A 726 -16.87 15.24 43.98
C MET A 726 -16.39 14.12 44.90
N LYS A 727 -17.06 13.99 46.05
CA LYS A 727 -17.00 12.78 46.86
C LYS A 727 -17.53 11.64 45.99
N PHE A 728 -16.63 10.79 45.50
CA PHE A 728 -17.02 9.48 45.01
C PHE A 728 -17.42 8.64 46.22
N ASP A 729 -18.70 8.29 46.32
CA ASP A 729 -19.16 7.24 47.21
C ASP A 729 -18.60 5.91 46.71
N VAL A 730 -17.75 5.28 47.52
CA VAL A 730 -16.97 4.07 47.21
C VAL A 730 -17.85 2.81 47.10
N SER A 731 -19.16 2.92 47.24
CA SER A 731 -20.08 1.77 47.23
C SER A 731 -20.59 1.34 45.86
N THR A 732 -20.41 2.12 44.79
CA THR A 732 -21.00 1.81 43.47
C THR A 732 -20.04 1.13 42.48
N LEU A 733 -18.73 1.13 42.76
CA LEU A 733 -17.71 0.51 41.88
C LEU A 733 -17.51 -1.00 42.13
N ILE A 734 -17.93 -1.50 43.29
CA ILE A 734 -17.79 -2.92 43.66
C ILE A 734 -18.93 -3.78 43.07
N ILE A 735 -20.07 -3.19 42.71
CA ILE A 735 -21.21 -3.95 42.15
C ILE A 735 -21.05 -4.19 40.64
N LEU A 736 -20.34 -3.32 39.90
CA LEU A 736 -20.10 -3.52 38.46
C LEU A 736 -18.98 -4.52 38.14
N LEU A 737 -17.98 -4.66 39.03
CA LEU A 737 -16.86 -5.60 38.85
C LEU A 737 -17.25 -7.07 39.14
N VAL A 738 -18.34 -7.32 39.87
CA VAL A 738 -18.82 -8.69 40.14
C VAL A 738 -19.76 -9.21 39.04
N LEU A 739 -20.32 -8.33 38.19
CA LEU A 739 -21.25 -8.72 37.11
C LEU A 739 -20.57 -9.02 35.76
N CYS A 740 -19.28 -8.69 35.58
CA CYS A 740 -18.52 -9.06 34.38
C CYS A 740 -17.78 -10.41 34.49
N ALA A 741 -17.73 -11.02 35.67
CA ALA A 741 -17.04 -12.31 35.88
C ALA A 741 -17.93 -13.55 35.66
N SER A 742 -19.20 -13.38 35.30
CA SER A 742 -20.17 -14.47 35.11
C SER A 742 -20.66 -14.64 33.66
N LEU A 743 -20.00 -14.01 32.69
CA LEU A 743 -20.24 -14.18 31.25
C LEU A 743 -19.05 -14.75 30.47
N LEU A 744 -18.07 -15.31 31.19
CA LEU A 744 -16.97 -16.10 30.64
C LEU A 744 -16.83 -17.40 31.46
N ILE A 745 -17.79 -18.31 31.27
CA ILE A 745 -17.63 -19.77 31.42
C ILE A 745 -18.22 -20.41 30.17
#